data_AF-A0A1Y2P161-F1
#
_entry.id   AF-A0A1Y2P161-F1
#
_cell.length_a   1.000
_cell.length_b   1.000
_cell.length_c   1.000
_cell.angle_alpha   90.00
_cell.angle_beta   90.00
_cell.angle_gamma   90.00
#
_symmetry.space_group_name_H-M   'P 1'
#
loop_
_entity.id
_entity.type
_entity.pdbx_description
1 polymer ?
#
loop_
_entity_poly.entity_id
_entity_poly.type
_entity_poly.pdbx_seq_one_letter_code
_entity_poly.pdbx_strand_id
1 'polypeptide(L)'
;MSAPAPEPAPVPVRVHTGHNGILSGTLHRAPGTPHTEQAGPVTDPAGRPAGRTGDTDRTGAAAPPGPADPTRPTDPTRATGLPGATDPPGPADPSGTDPTGATGRTGTTGRAAPSRHAVVSGRSGGPPDRADGPSPPGAGRRTGPAGRAPGAGGPPGAAPGPGAAARQARRAARTAAAPRTGAAPRGPSAVLVVSTSAPPVTRRSTVCHPHRYSQPPLTTPRPNPCARPRGRPYGVGMSSSATRFDRGHTDDLITFLTASPTPYHAVATAAGRLEEAGFRQVEETAAWDGTTGGKYVVRGGAIVAWYVPEGASAHTPYRIVGAHTDSPTLRVKPQPDSGAHGWRQVAVEIYGGPLLNSWLDRDLGIAGRLSLRDGTHRLVNVDRPLLRVPQLAIHLDRGANDGLKLDRQRHMQPVWGLGDDVRAGDLIRFLADEAGLDAEDVTGWDLMVHPVEPPAYLGRDRELLAAPRLDNLLSVHACTAALTAVATAGRPPAYIPVMAAFDHEENGSESDTGAQGPLLGTVLERSVYARGGTYEDRARAFAGTVCLSSDVGHAVHPNYAERHDPTHHPRPNGGPILKVNVNQRYATDGTGRAVFAAACEEAGVPWQSFVSNNDMPCGTTIGPITAARHGIRTVDIGVACLSMHSARELCGAHDPYLLANALVAFLK
;
A
#
# COMPACT_ATOMS: atom_id res chain seq x y z
N MET A 1 1.17 34.76 54.15
CA MET A 1 -0.26 34.35 54.21
C MET A 1 -0.95 35.02 53.04
N SER A 2 -1.54 34.24 52.13
CA SER A 2 -2.34 34.73 51.00
C SER A 2 -3.54 33.79 50.87
N ALA A 3 -4.74 34.34 50.68
CA ALA A 3 -5.96 33.53 50.55
C ALA A 3 -6.05 32.87 49.16
N PRO A 4 -6.70 31.70 49.03
CA PRO A 4 -6.84 31.01 47.75
C PRO A 4 -7.88 31.66 46.83
N ALA A 5 -7.71 31.47 45.53
CA ALA A 5 -8.70 31.80 44.50
C ALA A 5 -9.74 30.66 44.35
N PRO A 6 -10.98 30.95 43.91
CA PRO A 6 -12.05 29.95 43.79
C PRO A 6 -11.94 29.07 42.52
N GLU A 7 -12.54 27.89 42.58
CA GLU A 7 -12.65 26.94 41.46
C GLU A 7 -13.71 27.37 40.42
N PRO A 8 -13.55 27.03 39.13
CA PRO A 8 -14.55 27.27 38.09
C PRO A 8 -15.66 26.20 38.06
N ALA A 9 -16.90 26.64 37.79
CA ALA A 9 -18.07 25.77 37.66
C ALA A 9 -18.15 25.07 36.28
N PRO A 10 -18.84 23.92 36.16
CA PRO A 10 -18.86 23.11 34.93
C PRO A 10 -19.76 23.69 33.82
N VAL A 11 -19.36 23.46 32.57
CA VAL A 11 -20.09 23.87 31.35
C VAL A 11 -20.82 22.65 30.74
N PRO A 12 -22.12 22.75 30.40
CA PRO A 12 -22.89 21.62 29.87
C PRO A 12 -22.69 21.39 28.37
N VAL A 13 -22.68 20.10 27.98
CA VAL A 13 -22.64 19.65 26.58
C VAL A 13 -23.98 19.94 25.87
N ARG A 14 -23.93 20.44 24.63
CA ARG A 14 -25.09 20.53 23.74
C ARG A 14 -24.99 19.51 22.61
N VAL A 15 -26.04 18.73 22.43
CA VAL A 15 -26.27 17.90 21.24
C VAL A 15 -27.06 18.72 20.21
N HIS A 16 -26.72 18.58 18.93
CA HIS A 16 -27.50 19.16 17.82
C HIS A 16 -27.82 18.11 16.76
N THR A 17 -29.11 17.85 16.60
CA THR A 17 -29.68 16.95 15.58
C THR A 17 -30.17 17.77 14.39
N GLY A 18 -29.49 17.65 13.24
CA GLY A 18 -29.88 18.33 12.01
C GLY A 18 -31.10 17.67 11.34
N HIS A 19 -32.17 18.44 11.14
CA HIS A 19 -33.21 18.12 10.15
C HIS A 19 -32.93 18.91 8.87
N ASN A 20 -32.97 18.25 7.70
CA ASN A 20 -33.01 18.93 6.41
C ASN A 20 -34.45 18.93 5.87
N GLY A 21 -35.03 20.12 5.76
CA GLY A 21 -36.36 20.34 5.19
C GLY A 21 -36.29 20.83 3.74
N ILE A 22 -37.21 20.36 2.90
CA ILE A 22 -37.39 20.83 1.52
C ILE A 22 -38.04 22.23 1.56
N LEU A 23 -37.54 23.17 0.76
CA LEU A 23 -38.24 24.42 0.45
C LEU A 23 -38.32 24.65 -1.06
N SER A 24 -39.48 25.12 -1.49
CA SER A 24 -39.81 25.47 -2.88
C SER A 24 -39.87 26.99 -3.04
N GLY A 25 -39.62 27.48 -4.26
CA GLY A 25 -39.68 28.90 -4.60
C GLY A 25 -40.21 29.09 -6.02
N THR A 26 -41.13 30.05 -6.21
CA THR A 26 -41.80 30.32 -7.50
C THR A 26 -42.22 31.80 -7.54
N LEU A 27 -42.59 32.29 -8.74
CA LEU A 27 -42.95 33.68 -9.08
C LEU A 27 -41.72 34.58 -9.35
N HIS A 28 -41.72 35.53 -10.31
CA HIS A 28 -42.81 36.01 -11.17
C HIS A 28 -42.26 36.67 -12.47
N ARG A 29 -42.79 36.34 -13.67
CA ARG A 29 -43.04 37.29 -14.78
C ARG A 29 -43.77 36.67 -15.99
N ALA A 30 -44.58 37.50 -16.65
CA ALA A 30 -45.30 37.31 -17.92
C ALA A 30 -45.85 38.70 -18.36
N PRO A 31 -46.55 38.91 -19.51
CA PRO A 31 -46.80 38.03 -20.67
C PRO A 31 -46.40 38.66 -22.04
N GLY A 32 -46.64 37.95 -23.16
CA GLY A 32 -46.55 38.47 -24.55
C GLY A 32 -46.92 37.41 -25.60
N THR A 33 -47.74 37.75 -26.61
CA THR A 33 -48.52 36.84 -27.50
C THR A 33 -48.62 37.39 -28.94
N PRO A 34 -49.25 36.73 -29.95
CA PRO A 34 -49.45 35.28 -30.29
C PRO A 34 -49.17 34.96 -31.79
N HIS A 35 -49.55 33.74 -32.28
CA HIS A 35 -50.29 33.42 -33.54
C HIS A 35 -50.16 31.89 -33.86
N THR A 36 -51.21 31.05 -33.86
CA THR A 36 -52.17 30.65 -34.96
C THR A 36 -51.51 30.03 -36.20
N GLU A 37 -51.96 28.92 -36.83
CA GLU A 37 -53.19 28.09 -36.68
C GLU A 37 -53.08 26.73 -37.44
N GLN A 38 -53.95 25.74 -37.10
CA GLN A 38 -54.59 24.66 -37.93
C GLN A 38 -53.79 23.81 -38.99
N ALA A 39 -54.30 22.73 -39.62
CA ALA A 39 -55.09 21.54 -39.22
C ALA A 39 -55.20 20.56 -40.43
N GLY A 40 -55.54 19.26 -40.22
CA GLY A 40 -56.24 18.44 -41.25
C GLY A 40 -55.58 17.13 -41.77
N PRO A 41 -56.35 16.15 -42.33
CA PRO A 41 -56.01 14.71 -42.17
C PRO A 41 -56.38 13.71 -43.33
N VAL A 42 -56.12 12.39 -43.09
CA VAL A 42 -56.69 11.14 -43.69
C VAL A 42 -56.44 10.76 -45.17
N THR A 43 -55.97 9.52 -45.46
CA THR A 43 -56.64 8.42 -46.27
C THR A 43 -55.70 7.29 -46.75
N ASP A 44 -56.29 6.13 -47.09
CA ASP A 44 -55.72 4.84 -47.58
C ASP A 44 -56.59 4.37 -48.78
N PRO A 45 -56.10 3.62 -49.81
CA PRO A 45 -56.44 2.16 -49.86
C PRO A 45 -55.53 1.18 -50.68
N ALA A 46 -55.57 -0.10 -50.25
CA ALA A 46 -55.67 -1.36 -51.03
C ALA A 46 -54.45 -2.06 -51.72
N GLY A 47 -54.40 -3.42 -51.61
CA GLY A 47 -53.58 -4.34 -52.44
C GLY A 47 -53.38 -5.77 -51.87
N ARG A 48 -53.50 -6.84 -52.69
CA ARG A 48 -53.31 -8.30 -52.36
C ARG A 48 -53.07 -9.11 -53.67
N PRO A 49 -52.70 -10.43 -53.69
CA PRO A 49 -52.29 -11.42 -52.66
C PRO A 49 -50.90 -12.07 -53.05
N ALA A 50 -50.50 -13.37 -53.02
CA ALA A 50 -51.00 -14.71 -52.57
C ALA A 50 -49.85 -15.79 -52.52
N GLY A 51 -49.95 -16.78 -51.60
CA GLY A 51 -49.38 -18.16 -51.73
C GLY A 51 -47.91 -18.43 -51.32
N ARG A 52 -47.46 -19.66 -51.01
CA ARG A 52 -48.16 -20.97 -50.79
C ARG A 52 -47.20 -22.07 -50.21
N THR A 53 -47.61 -22.86 -49.18
CA THR A 53 -47.20 -24.26 -48.77
C THR A 53 -45.70 -24.68 -48.66
N GLY A 54 -45.23 -25.60 -47.78
CA GLY A 54 -45.78 -26.51 -46.73
C GLY A 54 -44.60 -27.18 -45.95
N ASP A 55 -44.75 -27.63 -44.68
CA ASP A 55 -45.09 -29.01 -44.19
C ASP A 55 -43.92 -30.05 -44.34
N THR A 56 -43.54 -30.99 -43.43
CA THR A 56 -44.20 -31.72 -42.30
C THR A 56 -43.24 -32.16 -41.14
N ASP A 57 -43.74 -32.22 -39.89
CA ASP A 57 -43.76 -33.32 -38.85
C ASP A 57 -42.69 -34.51 -38.81
N ARG A 58 -42.38 -35.28 -37.73
CA ARG A 58 -42.97 -35.56 -36.38
C ARG A 58 -42.07 -36.41 -35.38
N THR A 59 -42.21 -36.26 -34.03
CA THR A 59 -41.98 -37.21 -32.86
C THR A 59 -40.70 -38.09 -32.66
N GLY A 60 -40.26 -38.55 -31.45
CA GLY A 60 -40.61 -38.25 -30.03
C GLY A 60 -40.27 -39.39 -28.98
N ALA A 61 -39.98 -39.04 -27.70
CA ALA A 61 -39.99 -39.85 -26.43
C ALA A 61 -39.04 -41.10 -26.23
N ALA A 62 -38.62 -41.57 -25.02
CA ALA A 62 -38.48 -41.03 -23.63
C ALA A 62 -37.74 -42.00 -22.64
N ALA A 63 -37.29 -41.48 -21.47
CA ALA A 63 -37.09 -42.13 -20.14
C ALA A 63 -35.80 -43.00 -19.80
N PRO A 64 -35.45 -43.23 -18.49
CA PRO A 64 -34.09 -43.59 -18.00
C PRO A 64 -33.98 -44.85 -17.07
N PRO A 65 -32.78 -45.15 -16.51
CA PRO A 65 -32.66 -45.81 -15.19
C PRO A 65 -31.53 -45.27 -14.26
N GLY A 66 -31.38 -45.90 -13.08
CA GLY A 66 -30.49 -45.52 -11.96
C GLY A 66 -29.35 -46.51 -11.58
N PRO A 67 -28.85 -46.53 -10.32
CA PRO A 67 -27.41 -46.72 -10.02
C PRO A 67 -26.98 -48.02 -9.32
N ALA A 68 -25.66 -48.32 -9.34
CA ALA A 68 -24.95 -49.23 -8.42
C ALA A 68 -23.41 -49.03 -8.39
N ASP A 69 -22.77 -49.52 -7.31
CA ASP A 69 -21.33 -49.70 -7.00
C ASP A 69 -21.23 -51.13 -6.36
N PRO A 70 -20.09 -51.89 -6.23
CA PRO A 70 -18.68 -51.46 -6.16
C PRO A 70 -17.61 -52.39 -6.82
N THR A 71 -16.33 -52.15 -6.49
CA THR A 71 -15.11 -53.02 -6.55
C THR A 71 -14.06 -52.77 -7.67
N ARG A 72 -12.92 -53.47 -7.59
CA ARG A 72 -11.54 -53.01 -7.92
C ARG A 72 -10.67 -54.25 -8.33
N PRO A 73 -9.42 -54.11 -8.83
CA PRO A 73 -8.92 -53.44 -10.06
C PRO A 73 -8.31 -54.44 -11.09
N THR A 74 -8.18 -54.04 -12.36
CA THR A 74 -7.12 -54.54 -13.28
C THR A 74 -6.69 -53.49 -14.32
N ASP A 75 -5.39 -53.51 -14.63
CA ASP A 75 -4.64 -52.87 -15.73
C ASP A 75 -3.70 -53.99 -16.27
N PRO A 76 -3.00 -53.94 -17.44
CA PRO A 76 -2.94 -52.92 -18.48
C PRO A 76 -3.09 -53.43 -19.94
N THR A 77 -3.11 -52.54 -20.93
CA THR A 77 -2.63 -52.71 -22.34
C THR A 77 -2.77 -51.36 -23.11
N ARG A 78 -1.95 -50.95 -24.10
CA ARG A 78 -0.74 -51.51 -24.76
C ARG A 78 -0.04 -50.46 -25.68
N ALA A 79 1.26 -50.20 -25.46
CA ALA A 79 2.28 -49.69 -26.42
C ALA A 79 1.99 -48.38 -27.24
N THR A 80 2.92 -47.68 -27.89
CA THR A 80 4.30 -47.96 -28.40
C THR A 80 5.22 -46.71 -28.29
N GLY A 81 6.56 -46.89 -28.28
CA GLY A 81 7.53 -45.83 -28.65
C GLY A 81 8.74 -45.62 -27.71
N LEU A 82 9.94 -45.93 -28.21
CA LEU A 82 11.28 -45.64 -27.64
C LEU A 82 12.17 -45.11 -28.80
N PRO A 83 13.39 -44.51 -28.62
CA PRO A 83 14.39 -44.80 -27.57
C PRO A 83 15.25 -43.62 -27.01
N GLY A 84 16.12 -43.93 -26.02
CA GLY A 84 17.23 -43.10 -25.51
C GLY A 84 16.95 -42.45 -24.13
N ALA A 85 17.52 -42.82 -22.98
CA ALA A 85 18.91 -43.09 -22.53
C ALA A 85 19.75 -41.81 -22.29
N THR A 86 20.44 -41.58 -21.16
CA THR A 86 20.49 -42.24 -19.81
C THR A 86 21.25 -41.33 -18.82
N ASP A 87 20.80 -41.18 -17.57
CA ASP A 87 21.60 -40.61 -16.45
C ASP A 87 22.61 -41.64 -15.91
N PRO A 88 23.73 -41.21 -15.26
CA PRO A 88 23.92 -41.47 -13.82
C PRO A 88 24.81 -40.37 -13.11
N PRO A 89 25.45 -40.59 -11.94
CA PRO A 89 24.87 -40.40 -10.60
C PRO A 89 25.75 -39.50 -9.68
N GLY A 90 25.43 -39.43 -8.38
CA GLY A 90 26.28 -38.77 -7.36
C GLY A 90 26.77 -39.71 -6.23
N PRO A 91 27.88 -39.37 -5.55
CA PRO A 91 28.21 -39.74 -4.16
C PRO A 91 28.16 -38.50 -3.23
N ALA A 92 27.95 -38.54 -1.91
CA ALA A 92 28.32 -39.48 -0.83
C ALA A 92 29.68 -39.17 -0.15
N ASP A 93 29.68 -39.25 1.19
CA ASP A 93 30.67 -38.72 2.15
C ASP A 93 31.73 -39.76 2.58
N PRO A 94 32.96 -39.33 2.98
CA PRO A 94 33.89 -40.19 3.72
C PRO A 94 34.43 -39.57 5.03
N SER A 95 34.26 -40.29 6.14
CA SER A 95 34.83 -39.95 7.45
C SER A 95 36.21 -40.60 7.73
N GLY A 96 37.18 -39.83 8.22
CA GLY A 96 38.08 -40.27 9.30
C GLY A 96 39.53 -40.69 9.00
N THR A 97 40.33 -40.63 10.08
CA THR A 97 41.67 -41.24 10.33
C THR A 97 42.93 -40.74 9.58
N ASP A 98 43.75 -40.00 10.34
CA ASP A 98 45.23 -39.89 10.33
C ASP A 98 45.90 -41.28 10.66
N PRO A 99 47.24 -41.55 10.70
CA PRO A 99 48.37 -40.60 10.80
C PRO A 99 49.76 -40.97 10.14
N THR A 100 50.76 -40.11 10.39
CA THR A 100 52.25 -40.35 10.46
C THR A 100 53.18 -40.14 9.22
N GLY A 101 54.45 -39.76 9.52
CA GLY A 101 55.62 -39.74 8.61
C GLY A 101 55.94 -38.36 7.99
N ALA A 102 56.81 -37.48 8.51
CA ALA A 102 58.27 -37.63 8.76
C ALA A 102 59.02 -38.16 7.51
N THR A 103 60.00 -37.49 6.88
CA THR A 103 61.02 -36.49 7.28
C THR A 103 61.45 -35.64 6.04
N GLY A 104 62.29 -34.59 6.05
CA GLY A 104 63.02 -33.83 7.08
C GLY A 104 64.31 -33.21 6.50
N ARG A 105 64.88 -32.14 7.14
CA ARG A 105 66.08 -31.35 6.71
C ARG A 105 65.88 -30.57 5.38
N THR A 106 66.54 -29.45 5.04
CA THR A 106 67.46 -28.43 5.64
C THR A 106 67.29 -27.17 4.76
N GLY A 107 67.66 -25.92 5.07
CA GLY A 107 68.40 -25.33 6.19
C GLY A 107 69.01 -23.96 5.74
N THR A 108 68.61 -22.87 6.40
CA THR A 108 69.29 -21.54 6.48
C THR A 108 69.61 -20.68 5.25
N THR A 109 69.06 -19.45 5.27
CA THR A 109 69.62 -18.13 4.80
C THR A 109 69.85 -17.88 3.29
N GLY A 110 69.75 -16.64 2.77
CA GLY A 110 69.56 -15.32 3.43
C GLY A 110 69.11 -14.18 2.50
N ARG A 111 69.08 -12.94 3.02
CA ARG A 111 68.50 -11.73 2.37
C ARG A 111 69.28 -11.19 1.16
N ALA A 112 68.56 -10.63 0.17
CA ALA A 112 68.94 -9.39 -0.54
C ALA A 112 67.73 -8.70 -1.21
N ALA A 113 67.89 -7.41 -1.50
CA ALA A 113 67.08 -6.52 -2.36
C ALA A 113 68.10 -5.57 -3.08
N PRO A 114 67.78 -4.76 -4.12
CA PRO A 114 66.47 -4.28 -4.60
C PRO A 114 66.20 -4.72 -6.09
N SER A 115 65.72 -3.99 -7.12
CA SER A 115 65.59 -2.54 -7.40
C SER A 115 64.48 -2.15 -8.39
N ARG A 116 64.34 -0.82 -8.56
CA ARG A 116 63.47 -0.04 -9.46
C ARG A 116 63.92 -0.06 -10.94
N HIS A 117 63.01 0.26 -11.86
CA HIS A 117 62.99 1.44 -12.78
C HIS A 117 61.91 1.19 -13.88
N ALA A 118 61.40 2.12 -14.69
CA ALA A 118 61.05 3.56 -14.65
C ALA A 118 60.73 3.97 -16.13
N VAL A 119 59.51 4.47 -16.42
CA VAL A 119 59.21 5.85 -16.90
C VAL A 119 59.56 6.21 -18.36
N VAL A 120 58.55 6.74 -19.09
CA VAL A 120 58.56 7.69 -20.26
C VAL A 120 57.10 7.69 -20.81
N SER A 121 56.25 8.73 -20.73
CA SER A 121 56.18 10.07 -21.38
C SER A 121 56.03 10.04 -22.92
N GLY A 122 55.12 10.78 -23.58
CA GLY A 122 54.07 11.72 -23.11
C GLY A 122 53.35 12.46 -24.26
N ARG A 123 52.23 13.14 -23.94
CA ARG A 123 51.37 14.06 -24.75
C ARG A 123 51.83 14.53 -26.16
N SER A 124 50.90 14.59 -27.12
CA SER A 124 50.22 15.84 -27.59
C SER A 124 49.55 15.72 -28.99
N GLY A 125 48.61 16.62 -29.33
CA GLY A 125 48.26 16.95 -30.73
C GLY A 125 46.88 16.50 -31.27
N GLY A 126 46.26 17.40 -32.03
CA GLY A 126 45.05 17.29 -32.88
C GLY A 126 44.69 18.70 -33.41
N PRO A 127 43.62 18.94 -34.21
CA PRO A 127 42.73 18.06 -34.98
C PRO A 127 42.85 18.36 -36.50
N PRO A 128 41.84 18.01 -37.33
CA PRO A 128 41.36 18.95 -38.37
C PRO A 128 39.80 19.05 -38.49
N ASP A 129 39.33 19.85 -39.44
CA ASP A 129 38.01 20.53 -39.49
C ASP A 129 37.13 20.10 -40.72
N ARG A 130 35.79 20.07 -40.55
CA ARG A 130 34.69 20.27 -41.58
C ARG A 130 34.59 19.28 -42.78
N ALA A 131 33.51 19.24 -43.60
CA ALA A 131 32.36 20.15 -43.79
C ALA A 131 31.04 19.45 -44.25
N ASP A 132 29.96 20.26 -44.34
CA ASP A 132 28.79 20.17 -45.24
C ASP A 132 27.68 19.11 -45.09
N GLY A 133 26.52 19.42 -45.73
CA GLY A 133 25.24 18.70 -45.59
C GLY A 133 24.39 18.64 -46.89
N PRO A 134 23.09 18.98 -46.88
CA PRO A 134 22.05 17.95 -47.03
C PRO A 134 21.10 18.08 -48.25
N SER A 135 20.46 16.97 -48.67
CA SER A 135 19.14 16.95 -49.37
C SER A 135 18.46 15.56 -49.49
N PRO A 136 17.11 15.49 -49.57
CA PRO A 136 16.27 14.30 -49.88
C PRO A 136 15.78 14.37 -51.37
N PRO A 137 14.57 13.91 -51.85
CA PRO A 137 13.51 13.02 -51.32
C PRO A 137 12.89 12.01 -52.35
N GLY A 138 11.83 11.27 -51.95
CA GLY A 138 10.74 10.82 -52.86
C GLY A 138 9.97 9.56 -52.43
N ALA A 139 8.82 9.16 -53.00
CA ALA A 139 7.72 9.91 -53.65
C ALA A 139 6.49 8.98 -53.95
N GLY A 140 5.25 9.41 -53.67
CA GLY A 140 3.99 8.66 -53.94
C GLY A 140 2.86 9.11 -52.98
N ARG A 141 1.73 9.76 -53.32
CA ARG A 141 0.83 9.80 -54.50
C ARG A 141 0.09 8.45 -54.69
N ARG A 142 -1.26 8.36 -54.73
CA ARG A 142 -2.31 9.34 -55.15
C ARG A 142 -3.72 9.16 -54.48
N THR A 143 -4.45 10.28 -54.35
CA THR A 143 -5.92 10.53 -54.55
C THR A 143 -7.04 9.74 -53.83
N GLY A 144 -8.00 10.46 -53.23
CA GLY A 144 -9.40 10.03 -52.93
C GLY A 144 -10.39 10.36 -54.07
N PRO A 145 -11.67 10.81 -53.85
CA PRO A 145 -12.30 11.27 -52.59
C PRO A 145 -13.83 10.90 -52.37
N ALA A 146 -14.37 11.36 -51.22
CA ALA A 146 -15.79 11.74 -50.93
C ALA A 146 -16.93 10.69 -50.88
N GLY A 147 -17.84 10.84 -49.89
CA GLY A 147 -19.12 10.09 -49.80
C GLY A 147 -19.92 10.35 -48.52
N ARG A 148 -21.17 10.84 -48.63
CA ARG A 148 -22.09 11.26 -47.54
C ARG A 148 -22.63 10.14 -46.62
N ALA A 149 -23.06 10.51 -45.41
CA ALA A 149 -24.07 9.82 -44.58
C ALA A 149 -25.44 10.57 -44.68
N PRO A 150 -26.53 10.24 -43.93
CA PRO A 150 -26.82 9.11 -43.02
C PRO A 150 -28.18 8.41 -43.32
N GLY A 151 -28.65 7.51 -42.44
CA GLY A 151 -30.02 6.98 -42.46
C GLY A 151 -30.31 5.96 -41.32
N ALA A 152 -31.55 5.93 -40.79
CA ALA A 152 -31.95 5.04 -39.68
C ALA A 152 -33.45 4.66 -39.74
N GLY A 153 -33.83 3.51 -39.17
CA GLY A 153 -35.24 3.15 -38.91
C GLY A 153 -35.61 1.65 -39.04
N GLY A 154 -36.34 1.14 -38.05
CA GLY A 154 -37.32 0.02 -38.13
C GLY A 154 -38.61 0.51 -37.45
N PRO A 155 -39.46 -0.30 -36.76
CA PRO A 155 -39.81 -1.73 -36.85
C PRO A 155 -41.22 -1.89 -37.53
N PRO A 156 -42.03 -2.98 -37.35
CA PRO A 156 -42.86 -3.31 -36.15
C PRO A 156 -42.73 -4.82 -35.74
N GLY A 157 -43.56 -5.52 -34.93
CA GLY A 157 -44.87 -5.30 -34.26
C GLY A 157 -46.05 -6.02 -34.98
N ALA A 158 -47.10 -6.59 -34.34
CA ALA A 158 -47.46 -6.78 -32.92
C ALA A 158 -48.46 -7.98 -32.73
N ALA A 159 -49.08 -8.13 -31.54
CA ALA A 159 -49.89 -9.29 -31.11
C ALA A 159 -51.41 -9.22 -31.44
N PRO A 160 -52.21 -10.21 -30.97
CA PRO A 160 -53.44 -9.88 -30.25
C PRO A 160 -53.65 -10.68 -28.93
N GLY A 161 -54.48 -10.13 -28.03
CA GLY A 161 -55.07 -10.84 -26.86
C GLY A 161 -56.56 -11.13 -27.10
N PRO A 162 -57.48 -11.06 -26.10
CA PRO A 162 -57.28 -10.85 -24.65
C PRO A 162 -58.03 -11.88 -23.77
N GLY A 163 -57.98 -11.74 -22.44
CA GLY A 163 -58.84 -12.49 -21.51
C GLY A 163 -58.77 -11.96 -20.07
N ALA A 164 -59.91 -11.83 -19.39
CA ALA A 164 -60.00 -11.27 -18.04
C ALA A 164 -60.87 -12.13 -17.11
N ALA A 165 -60.44 -12.29 -15.86
CA ALA A 165 -61.22 -12.90 -14.78
C ALA A 165 -60.75 -12.33 -13.42
N ALA A 166 -61.67 -12.20 -12.46
CA ALA A 166 -61.40 -11.65 -11.14
C ALA A 166 -61.86 -12.59 -10.02
N ARG A 167 -61.11 -12.62 -8.90
CA ARG A 167 -61.49 -13.04 -7.54
C ARG A 167 -60.27 -12.90 -6.62
N GLN A 168 -60.34 -12.86 -5.29
CA GLN A 168 -61.31 -12.31 -4.33
C GLN A 168 -60.68 -12.51 -2.94
N ALA A 169 -60.73 -11.52 -2.05
CA ALA A 169 -59.98 -11.57 -0.78
C ALA A 169 -60.46 -12.66 0.19
N ARG A 170 -59.53 -13.18 1.02
CA ARG A 170 -59.85 -13.71 2.35
C ARG A 170 -58.97 -13.06 3.42
N ARG A 171 -59.57 -12.85 4.58
CA ARG A 171 -59.06 -12.06 5.71
C ARG A 171 -59.05 -12.96 6.94
N ALA A 172 -57.92 -13.08 7.62
CA ALA A 172 -57.82 -13.78 8.90
C ALA A 172 -56.88 -12.99 9.82
N ALA A 173 -57.44 -12.43 10.89
CA ALA A 173 -56.68 -11.72 11.92
C ALA A 173 -56.92 -12.38 13.28
N ARG A 174 -55.86 -12.59 14.05
CA ARG A 174 -55.86 -12.88 15.49
C ARG A 174 -54.61 -12.20 16.08
N THR A 175 -54.74 -10.95 16.54
CA THR A 175 -55.08 -10.55 17.92
C THR A 175 -53.96 -10.83 18.92
N ALA A 176 -53.28 -9.76 19.34
CA ALA A 176 -52.34 -9.79 20.46
C ALA A 176 -53.06 -9.89 21.81
N ALA A 177 -52.38 -10.43 22.82
CA ALA A 177 -52.79 -10.37 24.22
C ALA A 177 -51.59 -10.44 25.18
N ALA A 178 -51.28 -9.31 25.82
CA ALA A 178 -50.74 -9.27 27.17
C ALA A 178 -51.91 -8.86 28.09
N PRO A 179 -51.90 -9.10 29.44
CA PRO A 179 -51.03 -8.32 30.32
C PRO A 179 -50.67 -8.97 31.69
N ARG A 180 -50.08 -8.14 32.58
CA ARG A 180 -50.11 -8.16 34.07
C ARG A 180 -49.05 -8.97 34.87
N THR A 181 -48.00 -8.22 35.26
CA THR A 181 -47.62 -7.90 36.66
C THR A 181 -47.62 -9.00 37.75
N GLY A 182 -46.45 -9.22 38.40
CA GLY A 182 -46.41 -9.91 39.70
C GLY A 182 -45.02 -10.03 40.37
N ALA A 183 -44.77 -9.17 41.36
CA ALA A 183 -43.80 -9.30 42.47
C ALA A 183 -42.28 -9.48 42.19
N ALA A 184 -41.48 -9.04 43.16
CA ALA A 184 -40.04 -9.31 43.29
C ALA A 184 -39.76 -10.02 44.63
N PRO A 185 -38.57 -10.60 44.82
CA PRO A 185 -37.92 -10.53 46.13
C PRO A 185 -36.51 -9.92 46.07
N ARG A 186 -35.91 -9.76 47.26
CA ARG A 186 -34.62 -9.09 47.52
C ARG A 186 -33.50 -10.12 47.74
N GLY A 187 -32.24 -9.73 47.52
CA GLY A 187 -31.07 -10.42 48.10
C GLY A 187 -29.80 -10.30 47.24
N PRO A 188 -28.66 -9.80 47.77
CA PRO A 188 -27.41 -9.69 47.01
C PRO A 188 -26.52 -10.94 47.11
N SER A 189 -25.90 -11.33 46.01
CA SER A 189 -24.77 -12.29 46.01
C SER A 189 -23.46 -11.55 46.32
N ALA A 190 -22.60 -12.15 47.15
CA ALA A 190 -21.36 -11.53 47.62
C ALA A 190 -20.26 -11.51 46.55
N VAL A 191 -19.49 -10.43 46.50
CA VAL A 191 -18.23 -10.35 45.73
C VAL A 191 -17.11 -10.99 46.55
N LEU A 192 -16.52 -12.07 46.04
CA LEU A 192 -15.41 -12.77 46.67
C LEU A 192 -14.09 -12.03 46.42
N VAL A 193 -13.71 -11.12 47.33
CA VAL A 193 -12.40 -10.47 47.31
C VAL A 193 -11.35 -11.42 47.92
N VAL A 194 -10.53 -12.04 47.08
CA VAL A 194 -9.39 -12.86 47.53
C VAL A 194 -8.24 -11.94 47.97
N SER A 195 -8.18 -11.69 49.28
CA SER A 195 -7.08 -10.95 49.91
C SER A 195 -6.02 -11.92 50.43
N THR A 196 -4.83 -11.94 49.81
CA THR A 196 -3.67 -12.72 50.28
C THR A 196 -2.83 -11.88 51.23
N SER A 197 -2.96 -12.14 52.53
CA SER A 197 -2.21 -11.46 53.59
C SER A 197 -0.76 -11.97 53.69
N ALA A 198 0.18 -11.04 53.87
CA ALA A 198 1.59 -11.35 54.15
C ALA A 198 1.91 -11.20 55.66
N PRO A 199 2.57 -12.17 56.31
CA PRO A 199 3.05 -12.05 57.69
C PRO A 199 4.45 -11.38 57.78
N PRO A 200 4.88 -10.88 58.96
CA PRO A 200 5.92 -9.85 59.03
C PRO A 200 7.27 -10.24 59.67
N VAL A 201 8.33 -9.58 59.18
CA VAL A 201 9.49 -9.01 59.91
C VAL A 201 10.36 -9.91 60.82
N THR A 202 11.67 -9.92 60.52
CA THR A 202 12.71 -9.62 61.55
C THR A 202 14.01 -9.08 60.92
N ARG A 203 14.70 -8.17 61.61
CA ARG A 203 16.01 -7.61 61.22
C ARG A 203 17.15 -8.24 62.05
N ARG A 204 18.35 -8.30 61.49
CA ARG A 204 19.64 -8.14 62.22
C ARG A 204 20.74 -7.64 61.29
N SER A 205 21.81 -7.06 61.86
CA SER A 205 22.79 -6.25 61.13
C SER A 205 24.23 -6.43 61.67
N THR A 206 25.21 -6.56 60.78
CA THR A 206 26.67 -6.33 60.98
C THR A 206 27.28 -6.17 59.57
N VAL A 207 27.99 -5.08 59.18
CA VAL A 207 29.27 -4.48 59.65
C VAL A 207 30.50 -5.13 58.96
N CYS A 208 31.56 -4.34 58.71
CA CYS A 208 32.45 -4.48 57.54
C CYS A 208 33.96 -4.70 57.86
N HIS A 209 34.75 -4.86 56.77
CA HIS A 209 36.21 -4.60 56.65
C HIS A 209 37.19 -5.65 57.24
N PRO A 210 38.50 -5.65 56.85
CA PRO A 210 39.04 -5.65 55.47
C PRO A 210 40.30 -6.55 55.31
N HIS A 211 40.93 -6.64 54.13
CA HIS A 211 42.38 -6.97 54.03
C HIS A 211 43.06 -6.39 52.77
N ARG A 212 44.39 -6.22 52.82
CA ARG A 212 45.28 -5.68 51.76
C ARG A 212 46.44 -6.64 51.46
N TYR A 213 47.12 -6.43 50.32
CA TYR A 213 48.57 -6.53 49.99
C TYR A 213 48.67 -6.78 48.46
N SER A 214 49.57 -6.28 47.60
CA SER A 214 50.57 -5.19 47.52
C SER A 214 51.37 -5.44 46.21
N GLN A 215 51.87 -4.41 45.49
CA GLN A 215 52.71 -4.58 44.27
C GLN A 215 54.24 -4.59 44.60
N PRO A 216 55.18 -4.78 43.63
CA PRO A 216 55.62 -3.70 42.71
C PRO A 216 55.98 -4.25 41.26
N PRO A 217 56.84 -3.67 40.38
CA PRO A 217 56.36 -3.26 39.03
C PRO A 217 57.32 -3.49 37.81
N LEU A 218 56.98 -2.83 36.68
CA LEU A 218 57.84 -2.43 35.51
C LEU A 218 58.18 -3.44 34.39
N THR A 219 57.72 -3.13 33.17
CA THR A 219 58.54 -3.06 31.93
C THR A 219 57.79 -2.30 30.82
N THR A 220 58.49 -1.86 29.75
CA THR A 220 57.96 -0.94 28.71
C THR A 220 57.93 -1.54 27.30
N PRO A 221 57.00 -1.13 26.42
CA PRO A 221 57.12 -1.28 24.97
C PRO A 221 57.63 0.01 24.29
N ARG A 222 58.33 -0.12 23.15
CA ARG A 222 58.73 1.00 22.27
C ARG A 222 57.73 1.18 21.09
N PRO A 223 57.66 2.37 20.46
CA PRO A 223 56.62 2.73 19.48
C PRO A 223 57.05 2.56 18.02
N ASN A 224 56.07 2.50 17.09
CA ASN A 224 56.01 3.10 15.73
C ASN A 224 54.91 2.41 14.86
N PRO A 225 54.50 2.94 13.68
CA PRO A 225 54.01 4.32 13.49
C PRO A 225 52.82 4.43 12.50
N CYS A 226 51.88 5.38 12.73
CA CYS A 226 51.33 6.25 11.67
C CYS A 226 50.35 7.27 12.26
N ALA A 227 50.35 8.51 11.73
CA ALA A 227 49.56 9.61 12.27
C ALA A 227 48.30 9.89 11.44
N ARG A 228 47.18 10.18 12.12
CA ARG A 228 46.07 10.94 11.53
C ARG A 228 46.38 12.44 11.64
N PRO A 229 46.22 13.25 10.58
CA PRO A 229 46.36 14.70 10.69
C PRO A 229 45.24 15.29 11.54
N ARG A 230 45.57 16.24 12.43
CA ARG A 230 44.58 16.98 13.23
C ARG A 230 43.99 18.12 12.38
N GLY A 231 42.81 17.90 11.81
CA GLY A 231 42.00 18.97 11.24
C GLY A 231 41.55 19.96 12.32
N ARG A 232 41.46 21.25 11.98
CA ARG A 232 40.89 22.29 12.85
C ARG A 232 39.36 22.15 12.92
N PRO A 233 38.70 22.54 14.02
CA PRO A 233 37.24 22.58 14.06
C PRO A 233 36.73 23.67 13.10
N TYR A 234 36.00 23.27 12.07
CA TYR A 234 35.16 24.20 11.31
C TYR A 234 33.92 24.52 12.14
N GLY A 235 33.95 25.65 12.83
CA GLY A 235 32.78 26.23 13.48
C GLY A 235 31.80 26.77 12.44
N VAL A 236 31.09 25.87 11.75
CA VAL A 236 29.89 26.26 11.00
C VAL A 236 28.84 26.62 12.03
N GLY A 237 28.49 27.89 12.11
CA GLY A 237 27.35 28.36 12.88
C GLY A 237 26.06 27.88 12.21
N MET A 238 25.66 26.63 12.48
CA MET A 238 24.34 26.13 12.14
C MET A 238 23.31 26.99 12.89
N SER A 239 22.73 27.96 12.16
CA SER A 239 21.50 28.60 12.60
C SER A 239 20.43 27.51 12.64
N SER A 240 20.14 27.02 13.85
CA SER A 240 19.17 25.96 14.09
C SER A 240 17.76 26.49 13.88
N SER A 241 17.38 26.68 12.61
CA SER A 241 15.97 26.61 12.23
C SER A 241 15.47 25.26 12.72
N ALA A 242 14.48 25.26 13.60
CA ALA A 242 13.82 24.02 13.99
C ALA A 242 13.29 23.32 12.73
N THR A 243 13.41 22.00 12.68
CA THR A 243 12.79 21.20 11.62
C THR A 243 11.27 21.38 11.70
N ARG A 244 10.59 21.49 10.55
CA ARG A 244 9.14 21.77 10.51
C ARG A 244 8.31 20.67 11.16
N PHE A 245 8.76 19.43 11.01
CA PHE A 245 8.22 18.28 11.72
C PHE A 245 9.21 17.80 12.80
N ASP A 246 8.66 17.32 13.90
CA ASP A 246 9.35 16.68 15.02
C ASP A 246 8.63 15.39 15.41
N ARG A 247 8.85 14.88 16.63
CA ARG A 247 8.18 13.66 17.12
C ARG A 247 6.65 13.70 17.06
N GLY A 248 6.02 14.88 17.13
CA GLY A 248 4.57 15.01 16.99
C GLY A 248 4.04 14.53 15.63
N HIS A 249 4.88 14.55 14.58
CA HIS A 249 4.54 13.94 13.30
C HIS A 249 4.60 12.40 13.35
N THR A 250 5.48 11.81 14.17
CA THR A 250 5.45 10.35 14.44
C THR A 250 4.22 9.95 15.28
N ASP A 251 3.76 10.82 16.19
CA ASP A 251 2.51 10.61 16.94
C ASP A 251 1.27 10.74 16.02
N ASP A 252 1.32 11.65 15.04
CA ASP A 252 0.30 11.75 13.98
C ASP A 252 0.32 10.55 13.01
N LEU A 253 1.50 9.97 12.70
CA LEU A 253 1.61 8.73 11.92
C LEU A 253 0.88 7.57 12.61
N ILE A 254 0.99 7.44 13.95
CA ILE A 254 0.22 6.44 14.72
C ILE A 254 -1.29 6.61 14.49
N THR A 255 -1.76 7.86 14.43
CA THR A 255 -3.16 8.19 14.16
C THR A 255 -3.56 7.84 12.72
N PHE A 256 -2.72 8.19 11.74
CA PHE A 256 -2.92 7.84 10.32
C PHE A 256 -3.00 6.32 10.11
N LEU A 257 -2.06 5.56 10.67
CA LEU A 257 -2.01 4.09 10.56
C LEU A 257 -3.23 3.43 11.19
N THR A 258 -3.72 3.94 12.31
CA THR A 258 -4.92 3.44 13.00
C THR A 258 -6.18 3.72 12.18
N ALA A 259 -6.30 4.91 11.61
CA ALA A 259 -7.41 5.27 10.70
C ALA A 259 -7.36 4.52 9.35
N SER A 260 -6.22 3.91 9.00
CA SER A 260 -5.95 3.34 7.68
C SER A 260 -5.69 1.81 7.72
N PRO A 261 -6.70 0.96 7.99
CA PRO A 261 -6.56 -0.49 7.94
C PRO A 261 -6.41 -1.06 6.51
N THR A 262 -6.82 -0.32 5.48
CA THR A 262 -6.80 -0.75 4.06
C THR A 262 -6.42 0.41 3.12
N PRO A 263 -6.05 0.15 1.84
CA PRO A 263 -5.79 1.18 0.84
C PRO A 263 -6.88 2.25 0.73
N TYR A 264 -8.15 1.83 0.73
CA TYR A 264 -9.30 2.73 0.61
C TYR A 264 -9.44 3.67 1.83
N HIS A 265 -9.08 3.19 3.02
CA HIS A 265 -9.05 4.01 4.24
C HIS A 265 -7.82 4.93 4.27
N ALA A 266 -6.66 4.48 3.78
CA ALA A 266 -5.47 5.31 3.62
C ALA A 266 -5.73 6.49 2.65
N VAL A 267 -6.37 6.21 1.52
CA VAL A 267 -6.82 7.23 0.56
C VAL A 267 -7.83 8.19 1.17
N ALA A 268 -8.87 7.69 1.85
CA ALA A 268 -9.86 8.56 2.51
C ALA A 268 -9.22 9.46 3.58
N THR A 269 -8.29 8.92 4.37
CA THR A 269 -7.56 9.67 5.41
C THR A 269 -6.61 10.71 4.79
N ALA A 270 -5.94 10.39 3.68
CA ALA A 270 -5.10 11.34 2.95
C ALA A 270 -5.93 12.43 2.26
N ALA A 271 -7.07 12.08 1.65
CA ALA A 271 -7.98 13.01 1.01
C ALA A 271 -8.53 14.04 2.01
N GLY A 272 -9.05 13.60 3.17
CA GLY A 272 -9.56 14.53 4.20
C GLY A 272 -8.48 15.50 4.69
N ARG A 273 -7.23 15.04 4.88
CA ARG A 273 -6.07 15.89 5.24
C ARG A 273 -5.67 16.88 4.15
N LEU A 274 -5.98 16.59 2.89
CA LEU A 274 -5.79 17.50 1.76
C LEU A 274 -6.95 18.52 1.67
N GLU A 275 -8.19 18.10 1.93
CA GLU A 275 -9.36 19.00 2.02
C GLU A 275 -9.21 20.01 3.18
N GLU A 276 -8.75 19.56 4.36
CA GLU A 276 -8.36 20.41 5.49
C GLU A 276 -7.27 21.43 5.11
N ALA A 277 -6.39 21.08 4.17
CA ALA A 277 -5.35 21.95 3.61
C ALA A 277 -5.83 22.84 2.45
N GLY A 278 -7.12 22.82 2.11
CA GLY A 278 -7.72 23.63 1.04
C GLY A 278 -7.52 23.06 -0.38
N PHE A 279 -7.20 21.77 -0.51
CA PHE A 279 -7.30 21.07 -1.79
C PHE A 279 -8.76 20.71 -2.07
N ARG A 280 -9.09 20.48 -3.35
CA ARG A 280 -10.39 19.92 -3.77
C ARG A 280 -10.21 18.66 -4.61
N GLN A 281 -11.14 17.71 -4.48
CA GLN A 281 -11.28 16.65 -5.47
C GLN A 281 -11.63 17.25 -6.83
N VAL A 282 -11.11 16.65 -7.90
CA VAL A 282 -11.57 16.89 -9.28
C VAL A 282 -11.92 15.55 -9.92
N GLU A 283 -13.10 15.48 -10.53
CA GLU A 283 -13.55 14.24 -11.16
C GLU A 283 -12.78 13.95 -12.44
N GLU A 284 -12.40 12.69 -12.66
CA GLU A 284 -11.72 12.28 -13.89
C GLU A 284 -12.62 12.44 -15.13
N THR A 285 -13.94 12.30 -14.96
CA THR A 285 -14.94 12.47 -16.03
C THR A 285 -15.24 13.94 -16.36
N ALA A 286 -14.89 14.88 -15.47
CA ALA A 286 -15.13 16.30 -15.67
C ALA A 286 -14.01 16.97 -16.50
N ALA A 287 -14.35 18.06 -17.20
CA ALA A 287 -13.34 18.97 -17.74
C ALA A 287 -12.58 19.64 -16.59
N TRP A 288 -11.26 19.77 -16.70
CA TRP A 288 -10.43 20.39 -15.67
C TRP A 288 -10.09 21.84 -16.02
N ASP A 289 -10.26 22.71 -15.04
CA ASP A 289 -9.86 24.11 -15.13
C ASP A 289 -8.35 24.30 -14.83
N GLY A 290 -7.80 25.39 -15.37
CA GLY A 290 -6.43 25.82 -15.13
C GLY A 290 -6.20 26.60 -13.83
N THR A 291 -7.13 26.59 -12.85
CA THR A 291 -6.92 27.39 -11.62
C THR A 291 -5.68 26.95 -10.86
N THR A 292 -5.10 27.92 -10.16
CA THR A 292 -4.17 27.72 -9.05
C THR A 292 -4.81 26.93 -7.91
N GLY A 293 -4.01 26.58 -6.90
CA GLY A 293 -4.44 25.91 -5.68
C GLY A 293 -4.30 24.39 -5.72
N GLY A 294 -4.75 23.74 -4.65
CA GLY A 294 -4.67 22.30 -4.46
C GLY A 294 -5.79 21.53 -5.17
N LYS A 295 -5.42 20.46 -5.87
CA LYS A 295 -6.32 19.55 -6.59
C LYS A 295 -5.91 18.10 -6.33
N TYR A 296 -6.85 17.17 -6.29
CA TYR A 296 -6.53 15.73 -6.28
C TYR A 296 -7.56 14.88 -7.03
N VAL A 297 -7.13 13.69 -7.44
CA VAL A 297 -7.99 12.61 -7.94
C VAL A 297 -7.89 11.39 -7.03
N VAL A 298 -8.99 10.66 -6.89
CA VAL A 298 -9.04 9.36 -6.20
C VAL A 298 -9.53 8.31 -7.20
N ARG A 299 -8.87 7.15 -7.22
CA ARG A 299 -9.31 5.98 -7.99
C ARG A 299 -9.01 4.71 -7.18
N GLY A 300 -10.04 4.07 -6.62
CA GLY A 300 -9.87 2.87 -5.80
C GLY A 300 -8.95 3.13 -4.59
N GLY A 301 -7.87 2.35 -4.46
CA GLY A 301 -6.82 2.57 -3.46
C GLY A 301 -5.74 3.59 -3.86
N ALA A 302 -5.87 4.29 -4.99
CA ALA A 302 -4.89 5.28 -5.44
C ALA A 302 -5.38 6.73 -5.28
N ILE A 303 -4.44 7.63 -4.97
CA ILE A 303 -4.64 9.08 -4.89
C ILE A 303 -3.46 9.82 -5.54
N VAL A 304 -3.76 10.81 -6.38
CA VAL A 304 -2.75 11.74 -6.92
C VAL A 304 -3.21 13.16 -6.65
N ALA A 305 -2.39 13.91 -5.89
CA ALA A 305 -2.68 15.27 -5.44
C ALA A 305 -1.56 16.22 -5.90
N TRP A 306 -1.92 17.43 -6.33
CA TRP A 306 -0.97 18.43 -6.79
C TRP A 306 -1.42 19.85 -6.44
N TYR A 307 -0.47 20.76 -6.26
CA TYR A 307 -0.76 22.17 -5.99
C TYR A 307 -0.21 23.04 -7.11
N VAL A 308 -1.06 23.80 -7.81
CA VAL A 308 -0.64 24.70 -8.89
C VAL A 308 -0.34 26.09 -8.32
N PRO A 309 0.93 26.56 -8.33
CA PRO A 309 1.28 27.88 -7.81
C PRO A 309 0.74 29.02 -8.68
N GLU A 310 0.58 30.20 -8.09
CA GLU A 310 0.31 31.42 -8.84
C GLU A 310 1.48 31.76 -9.78
N GLY A 311 1.16 32.15 -11.02
CA GLY A 311 2.15 32.40 -12.07
C GLY A 311 2.79 31.16 -12.71
N ALA A 312 2.46 29.94 -12.27
CA ALA A 312 2.98 28.72 -12.87
C ALA A 312 2.52 28.56 -14.34
N SER A 313 3.47 28.37 -15.25
CA SER A 313 3.18 28.21 -16.67
C SER A 313 2.74 26.79 -17.00
N ALA A 314 2.25 26.56 -18.22
CA ALA A 314 1.97 25.22 -18.72
C ALA A 314 3.19 24.28 -18.57
N HIS A 315 4.38 24.78 -18.91
CA HIS A 315 5.65 24.04 -18.90
C HIS A 315 6.42 24.10 -17.57
N THR A 316 5.85 24.63 -16.48
CA THR A 316 6.47 24.53 -15.15
C THR A 316 6.65 23.05 -14.79
N PRO A 317 7.88 22.58 -14.48
CA PRO A 317 8.10 21.17 -14.13
C PRO A 317 7.50 20.78 -12.78
N TYR A 318 7.34 19.48 -12.58
CA TYR A 318 6.81 18.92 -11.35
C TYR A 318 7.92 18.47 -10.38
N ARG A 319 7.58 18.42 -9.10
CA ARG A 319 8.34 17.71 -8.05
C ARG A 319 7.41 16.69 -7.44
N ILE A 320 7.65 15.42 -7.70
CA ILE A 320 6.75 14.32 -7.35
C ILE A 320 7.31 13.56 -6.16
N VAL A 321 6.49 13.30 -5.15
CA VAL A 321 6.78 12.32 -4.09
C VAL A 321 5.83 11.13 -4.26
N GLY A 322 6.40 9.97 -4.57
CA GLY A 322 5.70 8.72 -4.84
C GLY A 322 5.68 7.80 -3.62
N ALA A 323 4.60 7.04 -3.43
CA ALA A 323 4.45 5.98 -2.42
C ALA A 323 3.39 4.95 -2.87
N HIS A 324 3.07 3.96 -2.03
CA HIS A 324 1.90 3.09 -2.20
C HIS A 324 1.11 2.95 -0.89
N THR A 325 -0.19 2.67 -1.05
CA THR A 325 -1.21 2.62 0.00
C THR A 325 -1.52 1.19 0.45
N ASP A 326 -1.05 0.20 -0.30
CA ASP A 326 -1.22 -1.21 -0.01
C ASP A 326 0.00 -1.81 0.70
N SER A 327 -0.29 -2.91 1.38
CA SER A 327 0.64 -3.71 2.19
C SER A 327 0.25 -5.19 2.07
N PRO A 328 1.16 -6.12 2.39
CA PRO A 328 0.84 -7.55 2.42
C PRO A 328 -0.27 -7.87 3.41
N THR A 329 -1.23 -8.71 3.03
CA THR A 329 -2.39 -9.04 3.89
C THR A 329 -3.11 -10.33 3.44
N LEU A 330 -4.17 -10.72 4.16
CA LEU A 330 -5.12 -11.73 3.73
C LEU A 330 -6.40 -11.03 3.24
N ARG A 331 -6.66 -11.04 1.92
CA ARG A 331 -7.86 -10.49 1.28
C ARG A 331 -8.98 -11.54 1.23
N VAL A 332 -10.23 -11.14 1.35
CA VAL A 332 -11.41 -12.02 1.48
C VAL A 332 -11.93 -12.49 0.11
N LYS A 333 -12.27 -13.78 -0.02
CA LYS A 333 -12.72 -14.38 -1.30
C LYS A 333 -14.16 -13.97 -1.70
N PRO A 334 -14.53 -14.11 -2.99
CA PRO A 334 -15.90 -13.93 -3.48
C PRO A 334 -16.92 -14.95 -2.94
N GLN A 335 -16.47 -16.04 -2.32
CA GLN A 335 -17.28 -16.97 -1.53
C GLN A 335 -16.59 -17.14 -0.17
N PRO A 336 -16.89 -16.26 0.80
CA PRO A 336 -16.09 -16.16 2.03
C PRO A 336 -16.54 -17.13 3.12
N ASP A 337 -17.81 -17.52 3.14
CA ASP A 337 -18.37 -18.36 4.20
C ASP A 337 -17.90 -19.81 4.03
N SER A 338 -17.04 -20.26 4.94
CA SER A 338 -16.46 -21.60 4.94
C SER A 338 -16.42 -22.18 6.35
N GLY A 339 -15.99 -23.44 6.51
CA GLY A 339 -15.84 -24.06 7.81
C GLY A 339 -15.50 -25.55 7.74
N ALA A 340 -15.04 -26.09 8.87
CA ALA A 340 -14.71 -27.49 9.05
C ALA A 340 -14.70 -27.86 10.55
N HIS A 341 -15.05 -29.11 10.86
CA HIS A 341 -14.90 -29.69 12.20
C HIS A 341 -15.52 -28.86 13.36
N GLY A 342 -16.73 -28.31 13.18
CA GLY A 342 -17.39 -27.45 14.17
C GLY A 342 -16.90 -25.99 14.22
N TRP A 343 -16.03 -25.56 13.30
CA TRP A 343 -15.55 -24.18 13.19
C TRP A 343 -16.03 -23.50 11.91
N ARG A 344 -16.48 -22.25 12.05
CA ARG A 344 -16.73 -21.32 10.93
C ARG A 344 -15.43 -20.59 10.59
N GLN A 345 -15.10 -20.50 9.30
CA GLN A 345 -13.89 -19.86 8.78
C GLN A 345 -14.24 -18.82 7.69
N VAL A 346 -13.41 -17.79 7.57
CA VAL A 346 -13.45 -16.85 6.44
C VAL A 346 -12.46 -17.33 5.38
N ALA A 347 -12.93 -17.55 4.16
CA ALA A 347 -12.10 -17.94 3.04
C ALA A 347 -11.30 -16.73 2.52
N VAL A 348 -9.98 -16.83 2.52
CA VAL A 348 -9.04 -15.75 2.15
C VAL A 348 -8.04 -16.17 1.08
N GLU A 349 -7.48 -15.15 0.42
CA GLU A 349 -6.31 -15.17 -0.47
C GLU A 349 -5.16 -14.42 0.19
N ILE A 350 -3.93 -14.82 -0.11
CA ILE A 350 -2.74 -14.12 0.35
C ILE A 350 -2.37 -13.06 -0.67
N TYR A 351 -2.40 -11.81 -0.23
CA TYR A 351 -2.05 -10.63 -1.02
C TYR A 351 -0.63 -10.17 -0.69
N GLY A 352 0.16 -9.86 -1.72
CA GLY A 352 1.55 -9.46 -1.58
C GLY A 352 2.50 -10.58 -1.14
N GLY A 353 3.63 -10.19 -0.56
CA GLY A 353 4.63 -11.10 -0.01
C GLY A 353 4.69 -11.20 1.53
N PRO A 354 3.59 -11.48 2.27
CA PRO A 354 3.58 -11.38 3.73
C PRO A 354 4.43 -12.45 4.42
N LEU A 355 5.05 -12.08 5.54
CA LEU A 355 5.65 -13.02 6.49
C LEU A 355 4.53 -13.79 7.21
N LEU A 356 4.07 -14.89 6.61
CA LEU A 356 2.86 -15.64 7.03
C LEU A 356 2.83 -16.03 8.51
N ASN A 357 3.98 -16.34 9.11
CA ASN A 357 4.11 -16.65 10.53
C ASN A 357 3.76 -15.47 11.45
N SER A 358 3.89 -14.22 10.99
CA SER A 358 3.54 -13.02 11.78
C SER A 358 2.04 -12.78 11.93
N TRP A 359 1.24 -13.40 11.06
CA TRP A 359 -0.24 -13.38 11.05
C TRP A 359 -0.85 -14.49 11.92
N LEU A 360 -0.06 -15.50 12.30
CA LEU A 360 -0.51 -16.54 13.22
C LEU A 360 -0.73 -15.99 14.62
N ASP A 361 -1.77 -16.50 15.28
CA ASP A 361 -2.11 -16.22 16.67
C ASP A 361 -2.23 -14.72 17.05
N ARG A 362 -2.49 -13.90 16.03
CA ARG A 362 -2.95 -12.52 16.14
C ARG A 362 -4.46 -12.48 16.28
N ASP A 363 -4.94 -11.55 17.09
CA ASP A 363 -6.33 -11.12 17.05
C ASP A 363 -6.48 -10.12 15.89
N LEU A 364 -7.41 -10.40 14.98
CA LEU A 364 -7.58 -9.72 13.72
C LEU A 364 -9.00 -9.13 13.62
N GLY A 365 -9.08 -7.90 13.11
CA GLY A 365 -10.30 -7.26 12.63
C GLY A 365 -10.46 -7.46 11.13
N ILE A 366 -11.49 -6.84 10.55
CA ILE A 366 -11.77 -6.88 9.10
C ILE A 366 -12.24 -5.51 8.62
N ALA A 367 -11.66 -5.05 7.51
CA ALA A 367 -11.96 -3.75 6.94
C ALA A 367 -11.89 -3.77 5.41
N GLY A 368 -12.45 -2.74 4.78
CA GLY A 368 -12.41 -2.58 3.33
C GLY A 368 -13.56 -1.73 2.80
N ARG A 369 -14.05 -2.08 1.61
CA ARG A 369 -15.25 -1.45 1.02
C ARG A 369 -16.27 -2.49 0.58
N LEU A 370 -17.55 -2.13 0.73
CA LEU A 370 -18.70 -2.80 0.15
C LEU A 370 -19.16 -2.00 -1.06
N SER A 371 -19.39 -2.66 -2.20
CA SER A 371 -19.83 -2.06 -3.46
C SER A 371 -21.33 -2.25 -3.63
N LEU A 372 -22.06 -1.15 -3.81
CA LEU A 372 -23.52 -1.13 -3.76
C LEU A 372 -24.14 -1.19 -5.16
N ARG A 373 -25.41 -1.59 -5.21
CA ARG A 373 -26.19 -1.80 -6.43
C ARG A 373 -26.35 -0.56 -7.32
N ASP A 374 -26.20 0.64 -6.74
CA ASP A 374 -26.21 1.93 -7.44
C ASP A 374 -24.84 2.33 -8.03
N GLY A 375 -23.79 1.53 -7.80
CA GLY A 375 -22.43 1.79 -8.23
C GLY A 375 -21.59 2.59 -7.23
N THR A 376 -22.13 2.94 -6.05
CA THR A 376 -21.37 3.60 -4.98
C THR A 376 -20.61 2.58 -4.11
N HIS A 377 -19.75 3.09 -3.21
CA HIS A 377 -19.02 2.26 -2.25
C HIS A 377 -19.21 2.78 -0.82
N ARG A 378 -19.34 1.88 0.15
CA ARG A 378 -19.31 2.16 1.59
C ARG A 378 -18.02 1.58 2.19
N LEU A 379 -17.23 2.40 2.89
CA LEU A 379 -16.15 1.89 3.74
C LEU A 379 -16.74 1.19 4.97
N VAL A 380 -16.15 0.06 5.36
CA VAL A 380 -16.49 -0.70 6.57
C VAL A 380 -15.21 -1.07 7.31
N ASN A 381 -15.22 -0.97 8.64
CA ASN A 381 -14.09 -1.29 9.50
C ASN A 381 -14.61 -1.86 10.84
N VAL A 382 -14.38 -3.15 11.07
CA VAL A 382 -14.69 -3.84 12.32
C VAL A 382 -13.38 -3.99 13.11
N ASP A 383 -12.92 -2.89 13.70
CA ASP A 383 -11.68 -2.79 14.46
C ASP A 383 -11.84 -3.34 15.89
N ARG A 384 -12.05 -4.65 15.98
CA ARG A 384 -12.14 -5.43 17.22
C ARG A 384 -11.73 -6.88 16.97
N PRO A 385 -11.25 -7.62 17.99
CA PRO A 385 -11.03 -9.06 17.86
C PRO A 385 -12.28 -9.77 17.29
N LEU A 386 -12.13 -10.34 16.10
CA LEU A 386 -13.19 -11.05 15.38
C LEU A 386 -12.64 -12.33 14.72
N LEU A 387 -11.45 -12.23 14.12
CA LEU A 387 -10.81 -13.26 13.33
C LEU A 387 -9.48 -13.69 13.98
N ARG A 388 -9.07 -14.94 13.77
CA ARG A 388 -7.74 -15.44 14.19
C ARG A 388 -7.26 -16.55 13.26
N VAL A 389 -5.96 -16.59 12.94
CA VAL A 389 -5.32 -17.74 12.28
C VAL A 389 -4.55 -18.53 13.36
N PRO A 390 -5.12 -19.61 13.93
CA PRO A 390 -4.45 -20.34 15.02
C PRO A 390 -3.28 -21.18 14.51
N GLN A 391 -2.13 -21.14 15.19
CA GLN A 391 -1.03 -22.06 14.89
C GLN A 391 -1.33 -23.48 15.40
N LEU A 392 -0.89 -24.49 14.66
CA LEU A 392 -0.94 -25.87 15.12
C LEU A 392 -0.02 -26.06 16.33
N ALA A 393 -0.54 -26.65 17.41
CA ALA A 393 0.21 -26.84 18.66
C ALA A 393 1.45 -27.74 18.46
N ILE A 394 2.59 -27.34 19.04
CA ILE A 394 3.90 -28.03 18.91
C ILE A 394 3.92 -29.50 19.38
N HIS A 395 2.92 -29.92 20.15
CA HIS A 395 2.73 -31.34 20.51
C HIS A 395 2.30 -32.21 19.31
N LEU A 396 1.68 -31.60 18.30
CA LEU A 396 1.21 -32.21 17.06
C LEU A 396 2.17 -31.95 15.88
N ASP A 397 2.85 -30.80 15.87
CA ASP A 397 4.01 -30.53 15.00
C ASP A 397 5.27 -30.27 15.84
N ARG A 398 6.04 -31.33 16.07
CA ARG A 398 7.29 -31.26 16.84
C ARG A 398 8.45 -30.58 16.09
N GLY A 399 8.34 -30.43 14.77
CA GLY A 399 9.37 -29.81 13.92
C GLY A 399 9.17 -28.31 13.70
N ALA A 400 8.09 -27.72 14.23
CA ALA A 400 7.74 -26.32 14.03
C ALA A 400 8.87 -25.32 14.38
N ASN A 401 9.73 -25.66 15.35
CA ASN A 401 10.88 -24.84 15.74
C ASN A 401 12.12 -25.03 14.84
N ASP A 402 12.23 -26.17 14.15
CA ASP A 402 13.32 -26.44 13.21
C ASP A 402 13.02 -25.83 11.82
N GLY A 403 11.73 -25.70 11.47
CA GLY A 403 11.30 -25.00 10.27
C GLY A 403 9.78 -25.01 10.05
N LEU A 404 9.08 -23.99 10.55
CA LEU A 404 7.64 -23.81 10.37
C LEU A 404 7.25 -23.68 8.88
N LYS A 405 6.51 -24.68 8.36
CA LYS A 405 6.04 -24.70 6.97
C LYS A 405 4.51 -24.59 6.89
N LEU A 406 4.02 -23.45 6.42
CA LEU A 406 2.59 -23.16 6.28
C LEU A 406 2.09 -23.46 4.86
N ASP A 407 1.01 -24.22 4.75
CA ASP A 407 0.27 -24.37 3.49
C ASP A 407 -0.54 -23.09 3.25
N ARG A 408 -0.24 -22.38 2.16
CA ARG A 408 -0.83 -21.09 1.79
C ARG A 408 -2.35 -21.14 1.62
N GLN A 409 -2.93 -22.27 1.21
CA GLN A 409 -4.37 -22.43 1.03
C GLN A 409 -5.04 -23.02 2.27
N ARG A 410 -4.39 -23.94 3.00
CA ARG A 410 -5.02 -24.66 4.12
C ARG A 410 -4.83 -23.99 5.47
N HIS A 411 -3.63 -23.49 5.78
CA HIS A 411 -3.26 -23.09 7.15
C HIS A 411 -3.52 -21.61 7.43
N MET A 412 -3.86 -20.80 6.42
CA MET A 412 -4.04 -19.34 6.54
C MET A 412 -5.50 -18.88 6.60
N GLN A 413 -6.47 -19.80 6.73
CA GLN A 413 -7.91 -19.49 6.72
C GLN A 413 -8.41 -19.11 8.14
N PRO A 414 -8.73 -17.84 8.44
CA PRO A 414 -9.06 -17.43 9.80
C PRO A 414 -10.35 -18.06 10.31
N VAL A 415 -10.37 -18.48 11.59
CA VAL A 415 -11.60 -18.83 12.30
C VAL A 415 -12.35 -17.55 12.71
N TRP A 416 -13.68 -17.60 12.68
CA TRP A 416 -14.56 -16.47 13.08
C TRP A 416 -15.77 -16.86 13.91
N GLY A 417 -16.01 -18.17 14.10
CA GLY A 417 -17.13 -18.66 14.90
C GLY A 417 -17.13 -20.18 15.05
N LEU A 418 -18.19 -20.68 15.68
CA LEU A 418 -18.43 -22.11 15.92
C LEU A 418 -19.71 -22.57 15.20
N GLY A 419 -19.84 -23.88 15.03
CA GLY A 419 -20.97 -24.55 14.41
C GLY A 419 -20.72 -24.96 12.96
N ASP A 420 -21.35 -26.06 12.55
CA ASP A 420 -21.25 -26.62 11.20
C ASP A 420 -22.24 -25.99 10.20
N ASP A 421 -23.14 -25.11 10.66
CA ASP A 421 -24.15 -24.45 9.83
C ASP A 421 -23.62 -23.20 9.10
N VAL A 422 -22.59 -23.40 8.28
CA VAL A 422 -22.04 -22.38 7.37
C VAL A 422 -23.09 -22.00 6.32
N ARG A 423 -23.40 -20.71 6.19
CA ARG A 423 -24.43 -20.20 5.26
C ARG A 423 -23.83 -19.14 4.35
N ALA A 424 -24.10 -19.21 3.05
CA ALA A 424 -23.60 -18.24 2.08
C ALA A 424 -24.11 -16.82 2.39
N GLY A 425 -23.20 -15.86 2.42
CA GLY A 425 -23.44 -14.45 2.73
C GLY A 425 -23.54 -14.12 4.22
N ASP A 426 -23.23 -15.03 5.15
CA ASP A 426 -23.29 -14.71 6.59
C ASP A 426 -22.29 -13.58 6.94
N LEU A 427 -21.07 -13.62 6.41
CA LEU A 427 -20.07 -12.56 6.59
C LEU A 427 -20.53 -11.23 5.98
N ILE A 428 -21.15 -11.27 4.81
CA ILE A 428 -21.55 -10.05 4.08
C ILE A 428 -22.79 -9.41 4.71
N ARG A 429 -23.74 -10.21 5.21
CA ARG A 429 -24.85 -9.72 6.06
C ARG A 429 -24.32 -9.02 7.30
N PHE A 430 -23.42 -9.68 8.05
CA PHE A 430 -22.79 -9.12 9.24
C PHE A 430 -22.06 -7.78 8.95
N LEU A 431 -21.34 -7.66 7.84
CA LEU A 431 -20.65 -6.43 7.46
C LEU A 431 -21.60 -5.34 6.91
N ALA A 432 -22.73 -5.71 6.31
CA ALA A 432 -23.79 -4.77 5.96
C ALA A 432 -24.48 -4.21 7.21
N ASP A 433 -24.78 -5.06 8.20
CA ASP A 433 -25.35 -4.66 9.50
C ASP A 433 -24.41 -3.68 10.24
N GLU A 434 -23.12 -4.01 10.39
CA GLU A 434 -22.10 -3.13 11.01
C GLU A 434 -21.91 -1.81 10.21
N ALA A 435 -22.21 -1.79 8.91
CA ALA A 435 -22.16 -0.60 8.05
C ALA A 435 -23.49 0.18 7.96
N GLY A 436 -24.58 -0.31 8.57
CA GLY A 436 -25.92 0.29 8.50
C GLY A 436 -26.57 0.22 7.11
N LEU A 437 -26.36 -0.88 6.38
CA LEU A 437 -26.86 -1.14 5.03
C LEU A 437 -27.84 -2.33 5.00
N ASP A 438 -28.68 -2.41 3.97
CA ASP A 438 -29.31 -3.68 3.60
C ASP A 438 -28.27 -4.58 2.90
N ALA A 439 -28.21 -5.85 3.28
CA ALA A 439 -27.31 -6.82 2.67
C ALA A 439 -27.68 -7.11 1.20
N GLU A 440 -28.95 -6.95 0.81
CA GLU A 440 -29.40 -7.13 -0.58
C GLU A 440 -28.98 -5.97 -1.50
N ASP A 441 -28.51 -4.85 -0.97
CA ASP A 441 -27.91 -3.76 -1.76
C ASP A 441 -26.41 -3.96 -2.03
N VAL A 442 -25.74 -4.85 -1.28
CA VAL A 442 -24.32 -5.17 -1.49
C VAL A 442 -24.18 -6.14 -2.67
N THR A 443 -23.39 -5.75 -3.67
CA THR A 443 -23.19 -6.51 -4.92
C THR A 443 -21.76 -6.98 -5.15
N GLY A 444 -20.80 -6.47 -4.37
CA GLY A 444 -19.41 -6.90 -4.37
C GLY A 444 -18.64 -6.27 -3.21
N TRP A 445 -17.38 -6.65 -3.00
CA TRP A 445 -16.58 -6.18 -1.88
C TRP A 445 -15.08 -6.32 -2.14
N ASP A 446 -14.30 -5.41 -1.57
CA ASP A 446 -12.85 -5.53 -1.45
C ASP A 446 -12.50 -5.43 0.04
N LEU A 447 -12.38 -6.59 0.70
CA LEU A 447 -12.21 -6.74 2.15
C LEU A 447 -10.90 -7.45 2.47
N MET A 448 -10.31 -7.09 3.61
CA MET A 448 -9.07 -7.69 4.12
C MET A 448 -9.01 -7.67 5.64
N VAL A 449 -8.28 -8.62 6.20
CA VAL A 449 -8.08 -8.71 7.64
C VAL A 449 -6.90 -7.84 8.07
N HIS A 450 -6.91 -7.36 9.32
CA HIS A 450 -5.80 -6.59 9.87
C HIS A 450 -5.62 -6.89 11.36
N PRO A 451 -4.41 -6.79 11.93
CA PRO A 451 -4.23 -6.80 13.38
C PRO A 451 -4.96 -5.62 14.03
N VAL A 452 -5.51 -5.87 15.21
CA VAL A 452 -6.11 -4.83 16.10
C VAL A 452 -5.13 -4.37 17.19
N GLU A 453 -3.89 -4.87 17.18
CA GLU A 453 -2.84 -4.38 18.10
C GLU A 453 -2.38 -2.97 17.63
N PRO A 454 -2.69 -1.89 18.38
CA PRO A 454 -2.44 -0.53 17.92
C PRO A 454 -0.94 -0.26 17.74
N PRO A 455 -0.54 0.70 16.90
CA PRO A 455 0.86 1.15 16.81
C PRO A 455 1.40 1.59 18.18
N ALA A 456 2.67 1.28 18.48
CA ALA A 456 3.26 1.56 19.78
C ALA A 456 4.76 1.91 19.69
N TYR A 457 5.22 2.77 20.60
CA TYR A 457 6.65 2.99 20.78
C TYR A 457 7.30 1.88 21.61
N LEU A 458 8.42 1.36 21.13
CA LEU A 458 9.22 0.33 21.79
C LEU A 458 10.64 0.85 22.12
N GLY A 459 11.42 0.02 22.80
CA GLY A 459 12.75 0.39 23.31
C GLY A 459 12.69 0.98 24.71
N ARG A 460 13.83 1.00 25.39
CA ARG A 460 13.96 1.49 26.78
C ARG A 460 13.57 2.95 26.87
N ASP A 461 14.04 3.73 25.90
CA ASP A 461 13.93 5.18 25.87
C ASP A 461 12.90 5.63 24.80
N ARG A 462 11.98 4.72 24.42
CA ARG A 462 10.92 4.90 23.39
C ARG A 462 11.48 5.35 22.04
N GLU A 463 12.57 4.74 21.62
CA GLU A 463 13.38 5.09 20.44
C GLU A 463 12.94 4.39 19.13
N LEU A 464 12.03 3.42 19.21
CA LEU A 464 11.52 2.64 18.08
C LEU A 464 10.00 2.81 17.95
N LEU A 465 9.46 2.68 16.74
CA LEU A 465 8.02 2.61 16.45
C LEU A 465 7.70 1.23 15.86
N ALA A 466 6.75 0.51 16.46
CA ALA A 466 6.22 -0.74 15.94
C ALA A 466 4.75 -0.57 15.51
N ALA A 467 4.42 -0.98 14.28
CA ALA A 467 3.07 -0.84 13.74
C ALA A 467 2.82 -1.83 12.58
N PRO A 468 1.55 -2.18 12.28
CA PRO A 468 1.22 -2.74 10.97
C PRO A 468 1.38 -1.65 9.88
N ARG A 469 1.70 -2.06 8.64
CA ARG A 469 1.65 -1.20 7.43
C ARG A 469 2.56 0.04 7.51
N LEU A 470 3.71 -0.04 8.18
CA LEU A 470 4.76 0.99 8.00
C LEU A 470 5.18 1.01 6.53
N ASP A 471 5.31 -0.19 5.97
CA ASP A 471 5.32 -0.50 4.55
C ASP A 471 3.90 -0.36 3.95
N ASN A 472 3.56 0.67 3.19
CA ASN A 472 4.31 1.91 2.95
C ASN A 472 3.51 3.17 3.35
N LEU A 473 2.56 3.02 4.27
CA LEU A 473 1.74 4.13 4.76
C LEU A 473 2.57 5.19 5.52
N LEU A 474 3.77 4.84 5.99
CA LEU A 474 4.76 5.81 6.48
C LEU A 474 5.10 6.84 5.40
N SER A 475 5.41 6.40 4.16
CA SER A 475 5.69 7.32 3.07
C SER A 475 4.43 8.06 2.62
N VAL A 476 3.27 7.40 2.54
CA VAL A 476 2.00 8.07 2.19
C VAL A 476 1.70 9.23 3.14
N HIS A 477 1.85 9.01 4.44
CA HIS A 477 1.67 10.01 5.50
C HIS A 477 2.69 11.15 5.37
N ALA A 478 3.98 10.85 5.23
CA ALA A 478 5.03 11.84 5.04
C ALA A 478 4.84 12.68 3.76
N CYS A 479 4.44 12.05 2.64
CA CYS A 479 4.12 12.70 1.38
C CYS A 479 2.91 13.63 1.51
N THR A 480 1.83 13.19 2.17
CA THR A 480 0.63 13.99 2.43
C THR A 480 0.99 15.23 3.25
N ALA A 481 1.71 15.03 4.37
CA ALA A 481 2.15 16.10 5.24
C ALA A 481 3.08 17.09 4.51
N ALA A 482 3.99 16.60 3.67
CA ALA A 482 4.92 17.45 2.92
C ALA A 482 4.25 18.30 1.83
N LEU A 483 3.30 17.72 1.07
CA LEU A 483 2.52 18.45 0.07
C LEU A 483 1.64 19.53 0.72
N THR A 484 0.89 19.16 1.77
CA THR A 484 0.11 20.11 2.59
C THR A 484 1.00 21.21 3.17
N ALA A 485 2.19 20.86 3.67
CA ALA A 485 3.13 21.82 4.23
C ALA A 485 3.63 22.84 3.19
N VAL A 486 3.94 22.42 1.96
CA VAL A 486 4.39 23.34 0.91
C VAL A 486 3.24 24.20 0.39
N ALA A 487 2.07 23.62 0.13
CA ALA A 487 0.88 24.36 -0.33
C ALA A 487 0.47 25.49 0.64
N THR A 488 0.58 25.24 1.95
CA THR A 488 0.21 26.20 3.01
C THR A 488 1.33 27.17 3.41
N ALA A 489 2.52 27.11 2.77
CA ALA A 489 3.71 27.85 3.23
C ALA A 489 3.68 29.37 2.99
N GLY A 490 2.64 29.92 2.35
CA GLY A 490 2.51 31.35 2.04
C GLY A 490 3.49 31.91 1.00
N ARG A 491 4.47 31.10 0.56
CA ARG A 491 5.39 31.37 -0.54
C ARG A 491 5.12 30.36 -1.66
N PRO A 492 4.89 30.77 -2.92
CA PRO A 492 4.72 29.82 -4.02
C PRO A 492 6.01 29.00 -4.21
N PRO A 493 5.92 27.66 -4.39
CA PRO A 493 7.07 26.84 -4.76
C PRO A 493 7.48 27.10 -6.21
N ALA A 494 8.74 26.82 -6.53
CA ALA A 494 9.35 27.02 -7.85
C ALA A 494 8.89 25.98 -8.91
N TYR A 495 8.30 24.88 -8.43
CA TYR A 495 7.77 23.77 -9.22
C TYR A 495 6.29 23.53 -8.87
N ILE A 496 5.63 22.63 -9.58
CA ILE A 496 4.34 22.09 -9.16
C ILE A 496 4.61 20.88 -8.26
N PRO A 497 4.43 20.95 -6.93
CA PRO A 497 4.57 19.80 -6.06
C PRO A 497 3.39 18.82 -6.26
N VAL A 498 3.70 17.53 -6.24
CA VAL A 498 2.78 16.42 -6.47
C VAL A 498 3.04 15.32 -5.45
N MET A 499 1.99 14.76 -4.89
CA MET A 499 1.97 13.46 -4.22
C MET A 499 1.29 12.45 -5.14
N ALA A 500 1.86 11.25 -5.27
CA ALA A 500 1.21 10.12 -5.92
C ALA A 500 1.33 8.89 -5.01
N ALA A 501 0.21 8.38 -4.50
CA ALA A 501 0.18 7.12 -3.76
C ALA A 501 -0.68 6.11 -4.51
N PHE A 502 -0.06 5.00 -4.90
CA PHE A 502 -0.67 3.96 -5.74
C PHE A 502 -1.28 2.83 -4.90
N ASP A 503 -2.15 2.01 -5.50
CA ASP A 503 -2.53 0.68 -4.98
C ASP A 503 -1.67 -0.38 -5.69
N HIS A 504 -1.80 -1.65 -5.32
CA HIS A 504 -1.24 -2.78 -6.07
C HIS A 504 0.29 -2.81 -6.25
N GLU A 505 1.07 -2.18 -5.38
CA GLU A 505 2.55 -2.26 -5.47
C GLU A 505 3.03 -3.70 -5.25
N GLU A 506 2.55 -4.31 -4.16
CA GLU A 506 2.87 -5.65 -3.64
C GLU A 506 2.62 -6.82 -4.61
N ASN A 507 1.93 -6.57 -5.72
CA ASN A 507 1.69 -7.57 -6.78
C ASN A 507 2.31 -7.20 -8.14
N GLY A 508 3.11 -6.14 -8.22
CA GLY A 508 3.85 -5.70 -9.41
C GLY A 508 3.33 -4.43 -10.07
N SER A 509 2.47 -3.64 -9.41
CA SER A 509 1.89 -2.37 -9.90
C SER A 509 1.03 -2.43 -11.17
N GLU A 510 0.82 -3.60 -11.79
CA GLU A 510 0.07 -3.76 -13.04
C GLU A 510 -1.45 -3.74 -12.83
N SER A 511 -1.97 -2.54 -12.61
CA SER A 511 -3.41 -2.24 -12.58
C SER A 511 -3.69 -0.81 -13.07
N ASP A 512 -4.96 -0.41 -13.13
CA ASP A 512 -5.37 0.96 -13.44
C ASP A 512 -5.17 1.96 -12.28
N THR A 513 -4.85 1.43 -11.08
CA THR A 513 -4.59 2.15 -9.82
C THR A 513 -3.12 2.06 -9.38
N GLY A 514 -2.35 1.12 -9.92
CA GLY A 514 -0.93 0.94 -9.64
C GLY A 514 0.00 1.86 -10.45
N ALA A 515 1.28 1.89 -10.06
CA ALA A 515 2.30 2.74 -10.68
C ALA A 515 2.60 2.40 -12.16
N GLN A 516 2.25 1.19 -12.61
CA GLN A 516 2.34 0.79 -14.02
C GLN A 516 1.14 1.30 -14.85
N GLY A 517 0.06 1.71 -14.18
CA GLY A 517 -1.14 2.26 -14.76
C GLY A 517 -0.99 3.67 -15.36
N PRO A 518 -2.04 4.21 -16.00
CA PRO A 518 -1.98 5.50 -16.68
C PRO A 518 -2.11 6.70 -15.73
N LEU A 519 -2.59 6.50 -14.49
CA LEU A 519 -3.14 7.55 -13.62
C LEU A 519 -2.23 8.77 -13.45
N LEU A 520 -0.98 8.57 -13.00
CA LEU A 520 -0.03 9.68 -12.80
C LEU A 520 0.25 10.44 -14.11
N GLY A 521 0.57 9.72 -15.20
CA GLY A 521 0.80 10.31 -16.51
C GLY A 521 -0.40 11.13 -17.01
N THR A 522 -1.61 10.60 -16.88
CA THR A 522 -2.86 11.29 -17.23
C THR A 522 -3.08 12.54 -16.39
N VAL A 523 -2.84 12.49 -15.07
CA VAL A 523 -2.97 13.66 -14.18
C VAL A 523 -1.99 14.76 -14.57
N LEU A 524 -0.69 14.44 -14.73
CA LEU A 524 0.34 15.41 -15.10
C LEU A 524 0.07 16.04 -16.48
N GLU A 525 -0.33 15.23 -17.45
CA GLU A 525 -0.63 15.68 -18.81
C GLU A 525 -1.88 16.57 -18.88
N ARG A 526 -2.99 16.15 -18.25
CA ARG A 526 -4.21 16.98 -18.14
C ARG A 526 -3.96 18.27 -17.38
N SER A 527 -3.10 18.25 -16.35
CA SER A 527 -2.69 19.43 -15.60
C SER A 527 -1.97 20.45 -16.49
N VAL A 528 -1.11 20.01 -17.43
CA VAL A 528 -0.50 20.89 -18.45
C VAL A 528 -1.56 21.49 -19.38
N TYR A 529 -2.44 20.66 -19.96
CA TYR A 529 -3.44 21.14 -20.93
C TYR A 529 -4.49 22.06 -20.29
N ALA A 530 -4.87 21.82 -19.03
CA ALA A 530 -5.77 22.70 -18.28
C ALA A 530 -5.19 24.11 -18.06
N ARG A 531 -3.86 24.25 -17.97
CA ARG A 531 -3.14 25.55 -17.97
C ARG A 531 -2.96 26.15 -19.38
N GLY A 532 -3.68 25.66 -20.39
CA GLY A 532 -3.56 26.12 -21.78
C GLY A 532 -2.30 25.63 -22.50
N GLY A 533 -1.63 24.60 -21.97
CA GLY A 533 -0.39 24.07 -22.53
C GLY A 533 -0.55 23.29 -23.84
N THR A 534 0.56 23.13 -24.54
CA THR A 534 0.68 22.29 -25.74
C THR A 534 1.46 21.00 -25.45
N TYR A 535 1.57 20.12 -26.46
CA TYR A 535 2.48 18.96 -26.41
C TYR A 535 3.94 19.36 -26.11
N GLU A 536 4.38 20.52 -26.61
CA GLU A 536 5.73 21.04 -26.35
C GLU A 536 5.89 21.48 -24.88
N ASP A 537 4.87 22.12 -24.30
CA ASP A 537 4.88 22.45 -22.87
C ASP A 537 4.90 21.20 -21.98
N ARG A 538 4.17 20.15 -22.38
CA ARG A 538 4.20 18.83 -21.73
C ARG A 538 5.60 18.22 -21.79
N ALA A 539 6.22 18.18 -22.98
CA ALA A 539 7.57 17.64 -23.14
C ALA A 539 8.59 18.38 -22.27
N ARG A 540 8.53 19.72 -22.26
CA ARG A 540 9.40 20.59 -21.45
C ARG A 540 9.16 20.43 -19.93
N ALA A 541 7.90 20.32 -19.49
CA ALA A 541 7.57 20.06 -18.08
C ALA A 541 8.11 18.70 -17.62
N PHE A 542 7.88 17.63 -18.38
CA PHE A 542 8.33 16.28 -18.04
C PHE A 542 9.87 16.19 -18.01
N ALA A 543 10.57 16.82 -18.96
CA ALA A 543 12.04 16.84 -18.99
C ALA A 543 12.70 17.54 -17.78
N GLY A 544 12.03 18.52 -17.16
CA GLY A 544 12.47 19.16 -15.92
C GLY A 544 11.97 18.50 -14.63
N THR A 545 11.12 17.48 -14.74
CA THR A 545 10.45 16.84 -13.61
C THR A 545 11.36 15.82 -12.92
N VAL A 546 11.24 15.74 -11.60
CA VAL A 546 11.91 14.74 -10.77
C VAL A 546 10.88 14.08 -9.85
N CYS A 547 11.01 12.77 -9.65
CA CYS A 547 10.25 12.00 -8.67
C CYS A 547 11.19 11.47 -7.57
N LEU A 548 10.79 11.61 -6.30
CA LEU A 548 11.30 10.80 -5.20
C LEU A 548 10.32 9.64 -4.98
N SER A 549 10.73 8.43 -5.34
CA SER A 549 10.03 7.19 -5.02
C SER A 549 10.34 6.84 -3.57
N SER A 550 9.37 7.05 -2.66
CA SER A 550 9.52 6.80 -1.23
C SER A 550 8.85 5.49 -0.85
N ASP A 551 9.68 4.55 -0.41
CA ASP A 551 9.29 3.21 0.01
C ASP A 551 10.20 2.80 1.18
N VAL A 552 9.77 1.97 2.12
CA VAL A 552 10.63 1.51 3.21
C VAL A 552 11.80 0.66 2.68
N GLY A 553 12.83 0.43 3.49
CA GLY A 553 13.92 -0.45 3.11
C GLY A 553 14.62 -1.04 4.33
N HIS A 554 15.52 -1.99 4.09
CA HIS A 554 16.02 -2.82 5.19
C HIS A 554 17.08 -2.08 6.02
N ALA A 555 16.76 -1.79 7.28
CA ALA A 555 17.77 -1.56 8.31
C ALA A 555 18.59 -2.85 8.52
N VAL A 556 19.84 -2.72 8.97
CA VAL A 556 20.67 -3.90 9.26
C VAL A 556 20.09 -4.68 10.43
N HIS A 557 19.67 -5.91 10.18
CA HIS A 557 19.09 -6.76 11.20
C HIS A 557 20.19 -7.28 12.14
N PRO A 558 20.15 -6.99 13.46
CA PRO A 558 21.27 -7.27 14.37
C PRO A 558 21.58 -8.76 14.51
N ASN A 559 20.59 -9.64 14.29
CA ASN A 559 20.76 -11.09 14.37
C ASN A 559 21.02 -11.76 13.01
N TYR A 560 20.98 -11.00 11.91
CA TYR A 560 21.15 -11.49 10.53
C TYR A 560 21.99 -10.52 9.68
N ALA A 561 23.04 -9.95 10.28
CA ALA A 561 23.85 -8.91 9.65
C ALA A 561 24.56 -9.39 8.37
N GLU A 562 24.79 -10.70 8.23
CA GLU A 562 25.35 -11.36 7.04
C GLU A 562 24.44 -11.28 5.80
N ARG A 563 23.19 -10.82 5.95
CA ARG A 563 22.23 -10.62 4.85
C ARG A 563 22.34 -9.27 4.15
N HIS A 564 23.14 -8.34 4.70
CA HIS A 564 23.28 -6.98 4.17
C HIS A 564 24.57 -6.82 3.35
N ASP A 565 24.72 -5.70 2.63
CA ASP A 565 26.00 -5.35 2.02
C ASP A 565 26.98 -4.90 3.13
N PRO A 566 28.21 -5.46 3.20
CA PRO A 566 29.14 -5.21 4.31
C PRO A 566 29.64 -3.77 4.45
N THR A 567 29.32 -2.88 3.50
CA THR A 567 29.70 -1.47 3.51
C THR A 567 28.51 -0.50 3.59
N HIS A 568 27.30 -0.94 3.24
CA HIS A 568 26.08 -0.13 3.28
C HIS A 568 25.12 -0.65 4.35
N HIS A 569 25.26 -0.08 5.55
CA HIS A 569 24.56 -0.52 6.76
C HIS A 569 23.60 0.55 7.31
N PRO A 570 22.40 0.75 6.72
CA PRO A 570 21.40 1.65 7.28
C PRO A 570 20.98 1.29 8.71
N ARG A 571 20.75 2.32 9.52
CA ARG A 571 20.32 2.21 10.92
C ARG A 571 19.02 2.98 11.17
N PRO A 572 18.13 2.47 12.05
CA PRO A 572 17.02 3.24 12.57
C PRO A 572 17.51 4.52 13.28
N ASN A 573 16.72 5.58 13.21
CA ASN A 573 17.03 6.95 13.66
C ASN A 573 18.28 7.58 13.00
N GLY A 574 18.85 6.95 11.98
CA GLY A 574 19.92 7.51 11.15
C GLY A 574 19.42 8.43 10.04
N GLY A 575 18.09 8.56 9.89
CA GLY A 575 17.45 9.35 8.85
C GLY A 575 17.33 8.61 7.51
N PRO A 576 16.63 9.22 6.54
CA PRO A 576 16.22 8.58 5.29
C PRO A 576 17.35 7.89 4.50
N ILE A 577 17.04 6.74 3.91
CA ILE A 577 17.95 6.01 3.03
C ILE A 577 17.82 6.50 1.59
N LEU A 578 18.93 6.56 0.88
CA LEU A 578 19.00 6.62 -0.58
C LEU A 578 19.26 5.20 -1.09
N LYS A 579 18.30 4.62 -1.81
CA LYS A 579 18.40 3.27 -2.37
C LYS A 579 19.08 3.32 -3.74
N VAL A 580 20.08 2.48 -3.97
CA VAL A 580 20.80 2.37 -5.25
C VAL A 580 20.90 0.91 -5.65
N ASN A 581 20.64 0.59 -6.92
CA ASN A 581 20.93 -0.73 -7.48
C ASN A 581 21.21 -0.61 -8.99
N VAL A 582 22.39 -1.04 -9.43
CA VAL A 582 22.85 -0.87 -10.83
C VAL A 582 22.02 -1.64 -11.86
N ASN A 583 21.29 -2.67 -11.43
CA ASN A 583 20.39 -3.46 -12.28
C ASN A 583 18.97 -2.85 -12.36
N GLN A 584 18.81 -1.57 -12.03
CA GLN A 584 17.54 -0.82 -12.08
C GLN A 584 16.41 -1.44 -11.25
N ARG A 585 16.75 -2.08 -10.13
CA ARG A 585 15.78 -2.39 -9.05
C ARG A 585 15.34 -1.13 -8.29
N TYR A 586 16.20 -0.12 -8.32
CA TYR A 586 15.99 1.25 -7.88
C TYR A 586 16.48 2.18 -9.01
N ALA A 587 15.75 3.24 -9.34
CA ALA A 587 16.03 4.14 -10.46
C ALA A 587 17.17 5.15 -10.20
N THR A 588 17.64 5.23 -8.94
CA THR A 588 18.65 6.20 -8.49
C THR A 588 19.97 6.12 -9.26
N ASP A 589 20.31 7.21 -9.94
CA ASP A 589 21.64 7.45 -10.51
C ASP A 589 22.44 8.47 -9.68
N GLY A 590 23.66 8.79 -10.14
CA GLY A 590 24.50 9.82 -9.54
C GLY A 590 23.89 11.23 -9.55
N THR A 591 22.99 11.52 -10.51
CA THR A 591 22.25 12.78 -10.57
C THR A 591 21.13 12.82 -9.54
N GLY A 592 20.37 11.72 -9.38
CA GLY A 592 19.34 11.55 -8.37
C GLY A 592 19.89 11.69 -6.95
N ARG A 593 21.07 11.10 -6.69
CA ARG A 593 21.82 11.31 -5.45
C ARG A 593 22.05 12.79 -5.14
N ALA A 594 22.42 13.61 -6.13
CA ALA A 594 22.67 15.03 -5.92
C ALA A 594 21.39 15.81 -5.57
N VAL A 595 20.25 15.46 -6.18
CA VAL A 595 18.94 16.06 -5.85
C VAL A 595 18.53 15.72 -4.41
N PHE A 596 18.65 14.46 -4.02
CA PHE A 596 18.26 14.02 -2.68
C PHE A 596 19.18 14.55 -1.58
N ALA A 597 20.50 14.56 -1.81
CA ALA A 597 21.46 15.14 -0.88
C ALA A 597 21.16 16.63 -0.64
N ALA A 598 20.91 17.41 -1.69
CA ALA A 598 20.56 18.83 -1.56
C ALA A 598 19.27 19.07 -0.75
N ALA A 599 18.24 18.24 -0.94
CA ALA A 599 17.00 18.32 -0.15
C ALA A 599 17.23 18.00 1.33
N CYS A 600 18.02 16.96 1.63
CA CYS A 600 18.37 16.62 3.02
C CYS A 600 19.26 17.71 3.67
N GLU A 601 20.20 18.28 2.91
CA GLU A 601 21.08 19.36 3.36
C GLU A 601 20.30 20.67 3.64
N GLU A 602 19.33 21.05 2.80
CA GLU A 602 18.44 22.19 3.09
C GLU A 602 17.56 21.91 4.33
N ALA A 603 17.08 20.67 4.50
CA ALA A 603 16.25 20.28 5.63
C ALA A 603 17.04 20.13 6.96
N GLY A 604 18.38 20.12 6.92
CA GLY A 604 19.23 19.78 8.08
C GLY A 604 19.12 18.30 8.50
N VAL A 605 18.66 17.43 7.60
CA VAL A 605 18.33 16.02 7.87
C VAL A 605 19.52 15.11 7.55
N PRO A 606 19.94 14.21 8.46
CA PRO A 606 20.90 13.16 8.14
C PRO A 606 20.29 12.14 7.17
N TRP A 607 21.10 11.59 6.27
CA TRP A 607 20.68 10.58 5.32
C TRP A 607 21.75 9.49 5.14
N GLN A 608 21.33 8.32 4.68
CA GLN A 608 22.14 7.10 4.61
C GLN A 608 22.13 6.54 3.18
N SER A 609 23.10 5.68 2.83
CA SER A 609 23.12 4.98 1.53
C SER A 609 22.79 3.50 1.71
N PHE A 610 21.96 2.95 0.82
CA PHE A 610 21.56 1.54 0.80
C PHE A 610 21.84 0.92 -0.58
N VAL A 611 22.41 -0.29 -0.57
CA VAL A 611 22.51 -1.21 -1.71
C VAL A 611 22.20 -2.61 -1.22
N SER A 612 21.63 -3.45 -2.08
CA SER A 612 21.48 -4.88 -1.83
C SER A 612 22.84 -5.58 -1.84
N ASN A 613 23.01 -6.62 -1.00
CA ASN A 613 24.12 -7.56 -1.13
C ASN A 613 24.10 -8.21 -2.52
N ASN A 614 25.25 -8.39 -3.17
CA ASN A 614 25.32 -8.91 -4.54
C ASN A 614 24.74 -10.33 -4.70
N ASP A 615 24.82 -11.16 -3.66
CA ASP A 615 24.33 -12.55 -3.68
C ASP A 615 22.81 -12.65 -3.35
N MET A 616 22.16 -11.54 -3.00
CA MET A 616 20.74 -11.50 -2.59
C MET A 616 19.99 -10.38 -3.34
N PRO A 617 19.21 -10.72 -4.39
CA PRO A 617 18.49 -9.72 -5.17
C PRO A 617 17.41 -9.03 -4.34
N CYS A 618 17.34 -7.71 -4.42
CA CYS A 618 16.28 -6.91 -3.82
C CYS A 618 14.99 -6.92 -4.65
N GLY A 619 13.88 -6.54 -4.00
CA GLY A 619 12.63 -6.17 -4.67
C GLY A 619 12.80 -4.99 -5.64
N THR A 620 11.74 -4.67 -6.38
CA THR A 620 11.68 -3.55 -7.32
C THR A 620 10.51 -2.67 -6.90
N THR A 621 10.71 -1.35 -6.91
CA THR A 621 9.72 -0.38 -6.43
C THR A 621 8.88 0.20 -7.57
N ILE A 622 7.92 1.07 -7.22
CA ILE A 622 7.32 2.05 -8.14
C ILE A 622 8.34 2.93 -8.88
N GLY A 623 9.60 3.03 -8.42
CA GLY A 623 10.60 3.98 -8.91
C GLY A 623 11.03 3.72 -10.36
N PRO A 624 11.61 2.54 -10.67
CA PRO A 624 11.91 2.12 -12.05
C PRO A 624 10.67 2.11 -12.96
N ILE A 625 9.49 1.76 -12.40
CA ILE A 625 8.22 1.76 -13.14
C ILE A 625 7.83 3.18 -13.56
N THR A 626 7.88 4.14 -12.63
CA THR A 626 7.61 5.58 -12.88
C THR A 626 8.60 6.17 -13.88
N ALA A 627 9.89 5.83 -13.74
CA ALA A 627 10.93 6.27 -14.67
C ALA A 627 10.67 5.74 -16.10
N ALA A 628 10.37 4.45 -16.26
CA ALA A 628 10.12 3.82 -17.55
C ALA A 628 8.78 4.27 -18.19
N ARG A 629 7.72 4.41 -17.40
CA ARG A 629 6.37 4.79 -17.89
C ARG A 629 6.26 6.25 -18.31
N HIS A 630 7.09 7.15 -17.77
CA HIS A 630 6.96 8.60 -17.99
C HIS A 630 8.22 9.31 -18.50
N GLY A 631 9.39 8.65 -18.53
CA GLY A 631 10.66 9.28 -18.89
C GLY A 631 11.17 10.30 -17.85
N ILE A 632 10.63 10.25 -16.63
CA ILE A 632 10.92 11.17 -15.53
C ILE A 632 12.13 10.68 -14.73
N ARG A 633 13.07 11.56 -14.39
CA ARG A 633 14.16 11.23 -13.46
C ARG A 633 13.55 10.83 -12.12
N THR A 634 13.77 9.60 -11.70
CA THR A 634 13.24 9.06 -10.44
C THR A 634 14.39 8.66 -9.53
N VAL A 635 14.21 8.88 -8.22
CA VAL A 635 15.20 8.60 -7.18
C VAL A 635 14.50 7.80 -6.09
N ASP A 636 14.99 6.61 -5.80
CA ASP A 636 14.43 5.75 -4.76
C ASP A 636 15.04 6.05 -3.40
N ILE A 637 14.17 6.31 -2.44
CA ILE A 637 14.49 6.71 -1.07
C ILE A 637 13.62 5.92 -0.08
N GLY A 638 13.81 6.12 1.22
CA GLY A 638 12.99 5.44 2.21
C GLY A 638 13.29 5.71 3.67
N VAL A 639 12.59 4.98 4.53
CA VAL A 639 12.94 4.78 5.95
C VAL A 639 13.48 3.38 6.17
N ALA A 640 14.53 3.26 6.99
CA ALA A 640 15.13 1.99 7.37
C ALA A 640 14.25 1.26 8.42
N CYS A 641 13.70 0.10 8.06
CA CYS A 641 12.84 -0.72 8.90
C CYS A 641 13.40 -2.15 9.10
N LEU A 642 12.87 -2.85 10.10
CA LEU A 642 13.05 -4.28 10.35
C LEU A 642 11.68 -4.97 10.28
N SER A 643 11.70 -6.26 9.94
CA SER A 643 10.49 -7.09 9.79
C SER A 643 9.49 -6.53 8.76
N MET A 644 10.00 -5.96 7.67
CA MET A 644 9.24 -5.56 6.48
C MET A 644 8.34 -6.72 5.99
N HIS A 645 7.12 -6.42 5.55
CA HIS A 645 6.06 -7.38 5.21
C HIS A 645 5.51 -8.21 6.39
N SER A 646 5.80 -7.83 7.63
CA SER A 646 5.18 -8.42 8.84
C SER A 646 3.79 -7.83 9.08
N ALA A 647 2.91 -8.61 9.73
CA ALA A 647 1.70 -8.09 10.35
C ALA A 647 1.99 -6.98 11.39
N ARG A 648 3.24 -6.90 11.89
CA ARG A 648 3.73 -5.81 12.74
C ARG A 648 5.23 -5.60 12.51
N GLU A 649 5.56 -4.44 11.97
CA GLU A 649 6.86 -4.02 11.47
C GLU A 649 7.52 -3.06 12.47
N LEU A 650 8.77 -2.65 12.24
CA LEU A 650 9.55 -1.87 13.20
C LEU A 650 10.47 -0.84 12.52
N CYS A 651 10.37 0.45 12.85
CA CYS A 651 11.31 1.50 12.40
C CYS A 651 11.82 2.36 13.57
N GLY A 652 12.70 3.32 13.28
CA GLY A 652 13.14 4.31 14.27
C GLY A 652 12.05 5.37 14.52
N ALA A 653 11.87 5.78 15.78
CA ALA A 653 10.89 6.79 16.16
C ALA A 653 11.14 8.19 15.52
N HIS A 654 12.36 8.46 15.04
CA HIS A 654 12.73 9.73 14.40
C HIS A 654 12.58 9.71 12.87
N ASP A 655 12.74 8.54 12.25
CA ASP A 655 12.84 8.46 10.78
C ASP A 655 11.59 8.98 10.03
N PRO A 656 10.33 8.82 10.51
CA PRO A 656 9.15 9.41 9.86
C PRO A 656 9.22 10.93 9.70
N TYR A 657 9.54 11.67 10.77
CA TYR A 657 9.61 13.13 10.67
C TYR A 657 10.87 13.59 9.94
N LEU A 658 11.98 12.84 10.00
CA LEU A 658 13.15 13.13 9.18
C LEU A 658 12.85 12.99 7.68
N LEU A 659 12.10 11.95 7.28
CA LEU A 659 11.59 11.82 5.91
C LEU A 659 10.72 13.01 5.52
N ALA A 660 9.67 13.33 6.31
CA ALA A 660 8.74 14.40 5.98
C ALA A 660 9.43 15.78 5.84
N ASN A 661 10.46 16.08 6.65
CA ASN A 661 11.27 17.29 6.49
C ASN A 661 12.08 17.31 5.18
N ALA A 662 12.69 16.19 4.79
CA ALA A 662 13.42 16.08 3.53
C ALA A 662 12.48 16.21 2.30
N LEU A 663 11.28 15.62 2.37
CA LEU A 663 10.24 15.78 1.34
C LEU A 663 9.77 17.24 1.23
N VAL A 664 9.59 17.94 2.36
CA VAL A 664 9.26 19.38 2.38
C VAL A 664 10.35 20.22 1.72
N ALA A 665 11.63 19.87 1.85
CA ALA A 665 12.69 20.58 1.14
C ALA A 665 12.65 20.31 -0.38
N PHE A 666 12.47 19.04 -0.79
CA PHE A 666 12.41 18.66 -2.20
C PHE A 666 11.22 19.26 -2.97
N LEU A 667 10.08 19.49 -2.32
CA LEU A 667 8.85 19.99 -2.94
C LEU A 667 8.77 21.52 -3.11
N LYS A 668 9.75 22.30 -2.62
CA LYS A 668 9.79 23.78 -2.72
C LYS A 668 10.24 24.29 -4.10
#